data_AF-A0A6A3FBD7-F1
#
_entry.id   AF-A0A6A3FBD7-F1
#
_cell.length_a   1.000
_cell.length_b   1.000
_cell.length_c   1.000
_cell.angle_alpha   90.00
_cell.angle_beta   90.00
_cell.angle_gamma   90.00
#
_symmetry.space_group_name_H-M   'P 1'
#
loop_
_entity.id
_entity.type
_entity.pdbx_description
1 polymer ?
#
loop_
_entity_poly.entity_id
_entity_poly.type
_entity_poly.pdbx_seq_one_letter_code
_entity_poly.pdbx_strand_id
1 'polypeptide(L)'
;MWEQSLLLCLLLEAFLLPYLLAFQPEVVGGISMFFVFIIACEFVFTVDIYVQARMGYYSDGNLIRDKKRTIRRYIRSWHFALDVIAIVPVQILVIGFPRVVAKLLFVKLLRWSRLPHLVSSLDEFYAKQFVVLKLLKVLASTLYLAHVLACIRYSFGEDTSQNNPWLPASSLHHLPLHRHYLAALFWSVGIMTGLFEGELPRHNAEFLFTILVALCGFSMFTTLCATIFVISKCESGNTEAVGARINQLVHVLSFHHVPENQQTQAIDYLKRYYTDAESTDRETAKILCPSIANDIQVELLKATIAEVSIFGGCSDQFIVAMTSLLEMIAVPAQTTLFTVGDHGNAMYVVHSGVLAIIVKSVTVREIRKGACFGELYVFSKLPCMATITTTTYAILYKLSRFHCERVLEGYPDCASVIAVHVRAMFKLLNISDDNLGSDVSTSISTPITPRKLTSRRTSVTAGKTALIGGPTLIKIPSRRDSKVMPSRRESITQKLSKATGAIGPLRRDISQWSKRTIVVDNVQKRFTASAFEQNQFIETSTRIQLFLRRQKVPLAIHHRVKSFLDYWWSSHRGAVIRELLADLPRSMRLELRRSICMPVLQTLALLQGVHSVRDKLEEILVENAEFILYGQGETVYRHGDYVTGMFFLLEGEVCVVKVGGPPSEVPRGGFFGIAALTQKERGEGYTEHVSANRGCILLFVSREQLQAMEAIFPALKTELLALDQRLLNNKLAGLNVNNYQEVDNQIEVPSRVFYTRSSLEAEI
;
A
#
# COMPACT_ATOMS: atom_id res chain seq x y z
N MET A 1 26.37 15.60 -8.33
CA MET A 1 27.57 16.01 -9.08
C MET A 1 28.79 16.19 -8.17
N TRP A 2 28.91 17.26 -7.36
CA TRP A 2 30.09 17.46 -6.49
C TRP A 2 30.42 16.25 -5.61
N GLU A 3 29.43 15.74 -4.86
CA GLU A 3 29.59 14.55 -4.01
C GLU A 3 29.94 13.28 -4.79
N GLN A 4 29.52 13.17 -6.04
CA GLN A 4 29.87 12.04 -6.92
C GLN A 4 31.33 12.14 -7.38
N SER A 5 31.81 13.35 -7.67
CA SER A 5 33.22 13.60 -7.95
C SER A 5 34.10 13.28 -6.75
N LEU A 6 33.67 13.64 -5.53
CA LEU A 6 34.37 13.28 -4.29
C LEU A 6 34.41 11.77 -4.07
N LEU A 7 33.29 11.08 -4.29
CA LEU A 7 33.23 9.64 -4.16
C LEU A 7 34.17 8.96 -5.16
N LEU A 8 34.21 9.43 -6.42
CA LEU A 8 35.15 8.92 -7.42
C LEU A 8 36.61 9.13 -6.99
N CYS A 9 36.95 10.33 -6.49
CA CYS A 9 38.29 10.62 -5.98
C CYS A 9 38.65 9.71 -4.80
N LEU A 10 37.70 9.47 -3.88
CA LEU A 10 37.88 8.61 -2.72
C LEU A 10 38.06 7.14 -3.10
N LEU A 11 37.25 6.63 -4.04
CA LEU A 11 37.38 5.26 -4.54
C LEU A 11 38.71 5.05 -5.27
N LEU A 12 39.15 6.06 -6.03
CA LEU A 12 40.41 6.00 -6.75
C LEU A 12 41.61 6.09 -5.80
N GLU A 13 41.55 6.94 -4.78
CA GLU A 13 42.55 6.96 -3.70
C GLU A 13 42.58 5.62 -2.94
N ALA A 14 41.42 5.05 -2.63
CA ALA A 14 41.30 3.76 -1.95
C ALA A 14 41.90 2.60 -2.79
N PHE A 15 41.82 2.65 -4.12
CA PHE A 15 42.47 1.69 -5.01
C PHE A 15 43.98 1.93 -5.14
N LEU A 16 44.39 3.19 -5.32
CA LEU A 16 45.79 3.52 -5.58
C LEU A 16 46.69 3.31 -4.35
N LEU A 17 46.20 3.58 -3.13
CA LEU A 17 47.01 3.49 -1.92
C LEU A 17 47.55 2.07 -1.63
N PRO A 18 46.73 1.00 -1.55
CA PRO A 18 47.21 -0.37 -1.35
C PRO A 18 48.09 -0.83 -2.52
N TYR A 19 47.73 -0.48 -3.76
CA TYR A 19 48.50 -0.82 -4.95
C TYR A 19 49.92 -0.26 -4.90
N LEU A 20 50.07 1.04 -4.62
CA LEU A 20 51.37 1.70 -4.56
C LEU A 20 52.21 1.19 -3.39
N LEU A 21 51.60 0.93 -2.23
CA LEU A 21 52.31 0.40 -1.07
C LEU A 21 52.82 -1.03 -1.29
N ALA A 22 52.08 -1.87 -2.00
CA ALA A 22 52.45 -3.26 -2.24
C ALA A 22 53.37 -3.45 -3.45
N PHE A 23 53.05 -2.85 -4.60
CA PHE A 23 53.71 -3.14 -5.88
C PHE A 23 54.77 -2.11 -6.30
N GLN A 24 54.70 -0.86 -5.83
CA GLN A 24 55.64 0.20 -6.24
C GLN A 24 56.11 1.08 -5.06
N PRO A 25 56.73 0.52 -4.01
CA PRO A 25 57.19 1.29 -2.86
C PRO A 25 58.28 2.31 -3.21
N GLU A 26 59.06 2.08 -4.28
CA GLU A 26 60.12 2.99 -4.74
C GLU A 26 59.60 4.19 -5.55
N VAL A 27 58.48 4.03 -6.27
CA VAL A 27 57.86 5.11 -7.05
C VAL A 27 57.25 6.20 -6.16
N VAL A 28 56.98 5.87 -4.89
CA VAL A 28 56.63 6.85 -3.85
C VAL A 28 57.75 7.89 -3.67
N GLY A 29 59.00 7.56 -4.03
CA GLY A 29 60.17 8.46 -4.00
C GLY A 29 60.36 9.39 -5.21
N GLY A 30 59.60 9.22 -6.30
CA GLY A 30 59.78 9.94 -7.56
C GLY A 30 58.51 10.64 -8.09
N ILE A 31 58.68 11.66 -8.94
CA ILE A 31 57.55 12.37 -9.58
C ILE A 31 56.98 11.51 -10.72
N SER A 32 56.02 10.65 -10.39
CA SER A 32 55.28 9.83 -11.36
C SER A 32 53.91 10.44 -11.71
N MET A 33 53.31 10.00 -12.82
CA MET A 33 51.95 10.42 -13.19
C MET A 33 50.90 10.07 -12.12
N PHE A 34 51.07 8.96 -11.40
CA PHE A 34 50.21 8.59 -10.27
C PHE A 34 50.34 9.54 -9.08
N PHE A 35 51.55 10.05 -8.83
CA PHE A 35 51.79 11.04 -7.77
C PHE A 35 51.12 12.38 -8.09
N VAL A 36 51.17 12.83 -9.35
CA VAL A 36 50.44 14.02 -9.81
C VAL A 36 48.93 13.84 -9.63
N PHE A 37 48.41 12.65 -9.94
CA PHE A 37 47.00 12.34 -9.76
C PHE A 37 46.56 12.37 -8.29
N ILE A 38 47.37 11.84 -7.37
CA ILE A 38 47.10 11.91 -5.92
C ILE A 38 47.04 13.38 -5.46
N ILE A 39 47.99 14.22 -5.89
CA ILE A 39 47.98 15.67 -5.56
C ILE A 39 46.74 16.36 -6.13
N ALA A 40 46.29 15.99 -7.33
CA ALA A 40 45.06 16.53 -7.90
C ALA A 40 43.83 16.17 -7.05
N CYS A 41 43.73 14.94 -6.54
CA CYS A 41 42.68 14.54 -5.60
C CYS A 41 42.75 15.33 -4.28
N GLU A 42 43.95 15.60 -3.73
CA GLU A 42 44.14 16.43 -2.53
C GLU A 42 43.55 17.83 -2.68
N PHE A 43 43.73 18.44 -3.86
CA PHE A 43 43.16 19.74 -4.15
C PHE A 43 41.62 19.70 -4.12
N VAL A 44 41.01 18.67 -4.70
CA VAL A 44 39.54 18.50 -4.69
C VAL A 44 39.00 18.36 -3.26
N PHE A 45 39.67 17.60 -2.39
CA PHE A 45 39.29 17.48 -0.97
C PHE A 45 39.48 18.79 -0.19
N THR A 46 40.50 19.57 -0.53
CA THR A 46 40.71 20.90 0.07
C THR A 46 39.57 21.85 -0.28
N VAL A 47 39.13 21.85 -1.54
CA VAL A 47 37.95 22.60 -1.98
C VAL A 47 36.70 22.12 -1.24
N ASP A 48 36.61 20.83 -0.91
CA ASP A 48 35.46 20.28 -0.20
C ASP A 48 35.30 20.81 1.23
N ILE A 49 36.39 21.05 1.98
CA ILE A 49 36.30 21.73 3.29
C ILE A 49 35.59 23.08 3.14
N TYR A 50 35.92 23.83 2.10
CA TYR A 50 35.29 25.12 1.84
C TYR A 50 33.81 24.97 1.45
N VAL A 51 33.46 23.97 0.66
CA VAL A 51 32.07 23.66 0.28
C VAL A 51 31.26 23.28 1.53
N GLN A 52 31.74 22.31 2.32
CA GLN A 52 31.06 21.84 3.54
C GLN A 52 30.82 22.97 4.55
N ALA A 53 31.78 23.88 4.72
CA ALA A 53 31.61 25.06 5.57
C ALA A 53 30.44 25.98 5.14
N ARG A 54 29.94 25.87 3.90
CA ARG A 54 28.83 26.66 3.36
C ARG A 54 27.55 25.86 3.09
N MET A 55 27.57 24.54 3.27
CA MET A 55 26.41 23.67 3.02
C MET A 55 25.31 23.85 4.08
N GLY A 56 24.05 23.92 3.66
CA GLY A 56 22.94 23.99 4.62
C GLY A 56 22.82 22.69 5.43
N TYR A 57 22.26 22.78 6.63
CA TYR A 57 21.95 21.59 7.45
C TYR A 57 20.47 21.59 7.84
N TYR A 58 19.91 20.40 8.06
CA TYR A 58 18.55 20.23 8.53
C TYR A 58 18.48 20.32 10.07
N SER A 59 17.54 21.11 10.58
CA SER A 59 17.14 21.16 12.00
C SER A 59 15.63 21.05 12.07
N ASP A 60 15.12 20.05 12.78
CA ASP A 60 13.67 19.80 12.92
C ASP A 60 12.96 19.71 11.55
N GLY A 61 13.63 19.12 10.55
CA GLY A 61 13.14 19.01 9.17
C GLY A 61 13.29 20.28 8.33
N ASN A 62 13.71 21.42 8.90
CA ASN A 62 13.89 22.67 8.16
C ASN A 62 15.34 22.84 7.69
N LEU A 63 15.53 23.19 6.41
CA LEU A 63 16.84 23.49 5.83
C LEU A 63 17.33 24.88 6.25
N ILE A 64 18.33 24.94 7.13
CA ILE A 64 18.98 26.18 7.56
C ILE A 64 20.16 26.48 6.62
N ARG A 65 20.10 27.61 5.90
CA ARG A 65 21.16 28.06 4.96
C ARG A 65 22.00 29.24 5.48
N ASP A 66 21.86 29.58 6.76
CA ASP A 66 22.59 30.68 7.39
C ASP A 66 24.10 30.41 7.43
N LYS A 67 24.87 31.16 6.62
CA LYS A 67 26.33 31.02 6.50
C LYS A 67 27.05 30.96 7.86
N LYS A 68 26.72 31.86 8.78
CA LYS A 68 27.37 31.93 10.11
C LYS A 68 27.06 30.71 10.98
N ARG A 69 25.82 30.18 10.89
CA ARG A 69 25.38 29.02 11.68
C ARG A 69 26.01 27.73 11.14
N THR A 70 26.05 27.58 9.81
CA THR A 70 26.72 26.46 9.15
C THR A 70 28.20 26.40 9.51
N ILE A 71 28.96 27.49 9.29
CA ILE A 71 30.42 27.50 9.53
C ILE A 71 30.74 27.13 10.98
N ARG A 72 30.02 27.74 11.94
CA ARG A 72 30.22 27.48 13.37
C ARG A 72 29.95 26.02 13.72
N ARG A 73 28.89 25.44 13.15
CA ARG A 73 28.53 24.03 13.38
C ARG A 73 29.56 23.08 12.77
N TYR A 74 30.02 23.36 11.55
CA TYR A 74 31.02 22.55 10.88
C TYR A 74 32.36 22.55 11.64
N ILE A 75 32.90 23.72 12.01
CA ILE A 75 34.17 23.82 12.75
C ILE A 75 34.11 23.12 14.12
N ARG A 76 32.94 23.11 14.78
CA ARG A 76 32.75 22.41 16.07
C ARG A 76 32.53 20.90 15.90
N SER A 77 32.29 20.42 14.68
CA SER A 77 32.02 19.02 14.42
C SER A 77 33.31 18.18 14.45
N TRP A 78 33.19 16.93 14.90
CA TRP A 78 34.29 15.96 14.83
C TRP A 78 34.75 15.71 13.39
N HIS A 79 33.84 15.80 12.42
CA HIS A 79 34.13 15.65 10.99
C HIS A 79 35.19 16.64 10.51
N PHE A 80 35.09 17.91 10.92
CA PHE A 80 36.10 18.92 10.55
C PHE A 80 37.50 18.56 11.06
N ALA A 81 37.63 18.01 12.27
CA ALA A 81 38.92 17.57 12.79
C ALA A 81 39.53 16.44 11.95
N LEU A 82 38.72 15.44 11.56
CA LEU A 82 39.14 14.35 10.68
C LEU A 82 39.55 14.87 9.29
N ASP A 83 38.81 15.84 8.77
CA ASP A 83 39.05 16.44 7.47
C ASP A 83 40.40 17.19 7.42
N VAL A 84 40.69 17.96 8.46
CA VAL A 84 41.94 18.71 8.59
C VAL A 84 43.14 17.75 8.72
N ILE A 85 43.03 16.72 9.56
CA ILE A 85 44.10 15.72 9.73
C ILE A 85 44.36 14.97 8.43
N ALA A 86 43.31 14.64 7.68
CA ALA A 86 43.43 13.90 6.44
C ALA A 86 44.02 14.72 5.28
N ILE A 87 43.93 16.05 5.28
CA ILE A 87 44.44 16.95 4.23
C ILE A 87 45.91 17.33 4.40
N VAL A 88 46.54 16.98 5.52
CA VAL A 88 47.96 17.26 5.75
C VAL A 88 48.79 16.68 4.58
N PRO A 89 49.55 17.53 3.84
CA PRO A 89 50.22 17.12 2.60
C PRO A 89 51.53 16.39 2.91
N VAL A 90 51.42 15.18 3.46
CA VAL A 90 52.59 14.37 3.88
C VAL A 90 53.51 13.98 2.70
N GLN A 91 53.01 14.09 1.47
CA GLN A 91 53.74 13.81 0.23
C GLN A 91 54.93 14.76 0.00
N ILE A 92 54.92 15.96 0.59
CA ILE A 92 56.02 16.92 0.42
C ILE A 92 57.29 16.43 1.14
N LEU A 93 57.14 15.57 2.17
CA LEU A 93 58.26 15.02 2.95
C LEU A 93 58.98 13.84 2.27
N VAL A 94 58.53 13.41 1.08
CA VAL A 94 59.06 12.25 0.34
C VAL A 94 60.56 12.36 0.07
N ILE A 95 61.05 13.57 -0.21
CA ILE A 95 62.44 13.83 -0.62
C ILE A 95 63.44 13.52 0.51
N GLY A 96 63.02 13.57 1.78
CA GLY A 96 63.90 13.33 2.94
C GLY A 96 63.67 12.00 3.67
N PHE A 97 62.43 11.49 3.72
CA PHE A 97 62.07 10.35 4.58
C PHE A 97 61.07 9.38 3.93
N PRO A 98 61.43 8.67 2.84
CA PRO A 98 60.50 7.85 2.05
C PRO A 98 59.81 6.73 2.86
N ARG A 99 60.54 6.06 3.77
CA ARG A 99 59.99 5.01 4.65
C ARG A 99 58.97 5.53 5.66
N VAL A 100 59.12 6.78 6.11
CA VAL A 100 58.18 7.42 7.04
C VAL A 100 56.94 7.88 6.29
N VAL A 101 57.09 8.41 5.07
CA VAL A 101 55.95 8.79 4.22
C VAL A 101 55.07 7.59 3.90
N ALA A 102 55.65 6.43 3.58
CA ALA A 102 54.88 5.20 3.35
C ALA A 102 53.96 4.84 4.53
N LYS A 103 54.43 5.01 5.77
CA LYS A 103 53.63 4.79 6.99
C LYS A 103 52.61 5.89 7.25
N LEU A 104 52.94 7.14 6.92
CA LEU A 104 52.03 8.27 7.11
C LEU A 104 50.93 8.35 6.04
N LEU A 105 51.09 7.67 4.90
CA LEU A 105 50.02 7.53 3.90
C LEU A 105 48.78 6.82 4.47
N PHE A 106 48.92 5.98 5.50
CA PHE A 106 47.78 5.39 6.21
C PHE A 106 46.88 6.43 6.91
N VAL A 107 47.41 7.62 7.26
CA VAL A 107 46.62 8.72 7.83
C VAL A 107 45.53 9.17 6.84
N LYS A 108 45.77 9.03 5.53
CA LYS A 108 44.76 9.38 4.52
C LYS A 108 43.53 8.48 4.55
N LEU A 109 43.63 7.27 5.09
CA LEU A 109 42.48 6.38 5.27
C LEU A 109 41.44 6.94 6.24
N LEU A 110 41.76 7.96 7.05
CA LEU A 110 40.79 8.69 7.88
C LEU A 110 39.63 9.27 7.04
N ARG A 111 39.85 9.55 5.75
CA ARG A 111 38.81 10.02 4.80
C ARG A 111 37.71 9.00 4.56
N TRP A 112 37.98 7.73 4.80
CA TRP A 112 37.02 6.67 4.57
C TRP A 112 35.81 6.74 5.53
N SER A 113 35.95 7.50 6.63
CA SER A 113 34.83 7.92 7.49
C SER A 113 33.71 8.63 6.73
N ARG A 114 33.99 9.26 5.59
CA ARG A 114 33.02 9.95 4.73
C ARG A 114 32.26 9.03 3.77
N LEU A 115 32.77 7.81 3.54
CA LEU A 115 32.19 6.88 2.57
C LEU A 115 30.70 6.59 2.83
N PRO A 116 30.24 6.33 4.07
CA PRO A 116 28.82 6.05 4.31
C PRO A 116 27.90 7.19 3.85
N HIS A 117 28.30 8.44 4.08
CA HIS A 117 27.52 9.61 3.69
C HIS A 117 27.46 9.77 2.16
N LEU A 118 28.60 9.67 1.48
CA LEU A 118 28.66 9.79 0.01
C LEU A 118 27.90 8.65 -0.69
N VAL A 119 27.97 7.44 -0.13
CA VAL A 119 27.24 6.28 -0.63
C VAL A 119 25.73 6.40 -0.40
N SER A 120 25.28 7.03 0.71
CA SER A 120 23.87 7.33 0.93
C SER A 120 23.33 8.40 -0.01
N SER A 121 24.12 9.42 -0.33
CA SER A 121 23.73 10.45 -1.32
C SER A 121 23.52 9.85 -2.72
N LEU A 122 24.33 8.86 -3.10
CA LEU A 122 24.10 8.10 -4.33
C LEU A 122 22.77 7.35 -4.34
N ASP A 123 22.37 6.75 -3.20
CA ASP A 123 21.08 6.05 -3.09
C ASP A 123 19.91 7.00 -3.28
N GLU A 124 20.01 8.21 -2.72
CA GLU A 124 18.97 9.24 -2.84
C GLU A 124 18.84 9.74 -4.28
N PHE A 125 19.96 10.06 -4.95
CA PHE A 125 19.94 10.61 -6.31
C PHE A 125 19.48 9.59 -7.36
N TYR A 126 19.88 8.32 -7.21
CA TYR A 126 19.55 7.25 -8.15
C TYR A 126 18.46 6.31 -7.59
N ALA A 127 17.59 6.79 -6.70
CA ALA A 127 16.54 5.98 -6.05
C ALA A 127 15.67 5.19 -7.05
N LYS A 128 15.45 5.73 -8.27
CA LYS A 128 14.73 5.02 -9.34
C LYS A 128 15.40 3.72 -9.80
N GLN A 129 16.73 3.65 -9.70
CA GLN A 129 17.55 2.50 -10.08
C GLN A 129 18.09 1.74 -8.85
N PHE A 130 17.35 1.81 -7.73
CA PHE A 130 17.73 1.22 -6.44
C PHE A 130 18.27 -0.21 -6.52
N VAL A 131 17.62 -1.08 -7.29
CA VAL A 131 18.03 -2.50 -7.46
C VAL A 131 19.43 -2.60 -8.06
N VAL A 132 19.67 -1.90 -9.17
CA VAL A 132 20.95 -1.92 -9.87
C VAL A 132 22.05 -1.33 -8.99
N LEU A 133 21.78 -0.23 -8.28
CA LEU A 133 22.75 0.39 -7.37
C LEU A 133 23.16 -0.55 -6.23
N LYS A 134 22.21 -1.24 -5.59
CA LYS A 134 22.54 -2.15 -4.48
C LYS A 134 23.43 -3.30 -4.96
N LEU A 135 23.11 -3.91 -6.09
CA LEU A 135 23.94 -4.97 -6.68
C LEU A 135 25.32 -4.43 -7.09
N LEU A 136 25.38 -3.24 -7.69
CA LEU A 136 26.64 -2.58 -8.03
C LEU A 136 27.50 -2.30 -6.80
N LYS A 137 26.90 -1.90 -5.67
CA LYS A 137 27.62 -1.65 -4.41
C LYS A 137 28.22 -2.92 -3.82
N VAL A 138 27.45 -4.01 -3.79
CA VAL A 138 27.95 -5.32 -3.35
C VAL A 138 29.10 -5.75 -4.25
N LEU A 139 28.92 -5.69 -5.58
CA LEU A 139 29.96 -6.03 -6.55
C LEU A 139 31.23 -5.19 -6.37
N ALA A 140 31.10 -3.86 -6.28
CA ALA A 140 32.22 -2.95 -6.09
C ALA A 140 32.95 -3.21 -4.76
N SER A 141 32.20 -3.48 -3.67
CA SER A 141 32.77 -3.84 -2.38
C SER A 141 33.55 -5.16 -2.44
N THR A 142 33.02 -6.18 -3.13
CA THR A 142 33.68 -7.47 -3.32
C THR A 142 34.97 -7.33 -4.14
N LEU A 143 34.92 -6.57 -5.24
CA LEU A 143 36.10 -6.31 -6.07
C LEU A 143 37.17 -5.52 -5.31
N TYR A 144 36.78 -4.54 -4.52
CA TYR A 144 37.69 -3.76 -3.69
C TYR A 144 38.34 -4.61 -2.59
N LEU A 145 37.56 -5.48 -1.91
CA LEU A 145 38.12 -6.38 -0.90
C LEU A 145 39.12 -7.36 -1.53
N ALA A 146 38.81 -7.94 -2.70
CA ALA A 146 39.74 -8.78 -3.44
C ALA A 146 41.03 -8.03 -3.82
N HIS A 147 40.92 -6.77 -4.22
CA HIS A 147 42.07 -5.92 -4.52
C HIS A 147 42.97 -5.72 -3.29
N VAL A 148 42.40 -5.37 -2.13
CA VAL A 148 43.17 -5.16 -0.90
C VAL A 148 43.85 -6.45 -0.45
N LEU A 149 43.13 -7.58 -0.46
CA LEU A 149 43.68 -8.88 -0.09
C LEU A 149 44.78 -9.34 -1.05
N ALA A 150 44.66 -9.06 -2.35
CA ALA A 150 45.72 -9.30 -3.32
C ALA A 150 46.98 -8.45 -3.03
N CYS A 151 46.82 -7.17 -2.68
CA CYS A 151 47.93 -6.30 -2.30
C CYS A 151 48.61 -6.79 -1.02
N ILE A 152 47.83 -7.21 -0.02
CA ILE A 152 48.36 -7.77 1.23
C ILE A 152 49.13 -9.07 0.96
N ARG A 153 48.61 -9.99 0.13
CA ARG A 153 49.34 -11.21 -0.27
C ARG A 153 50.69 -10.87 -0.90
N TYR A 154 50.70 -9.93 -1.85
CA TYR A 154 51.94 -9.54 -2.51
C TYR A 154 52.95 -8.90 -1.53
N SER A 155 52.47 -8.22 -0.47
CA SER A 155 53.34 -7.63 0.56
C SER A 155 54.10 -8.64 1.42
N PHE A 156 53.75 -9.93 1.40
CA PHE A 156 54.53 -10.99 2.08
C PHE A 156 55.88 -11.27 1.40
N GLY A 157 56.07 -10.79 0.17
CA GLY A 157 57.32 -10.92 -0.58
C GLY A 157 57.29 -12.01 -1.66
N GLU A 158 58.48 -12.40 -2.13
CA GLU A 158 58.65 -13.32 -3.25
C GLU A 158 59.37 -14.61 -2.82
N ASP A 159 59.10 -15.72 -3.51
CA ASP A 159 59.79 -16.98 -3.25
C ASP A 159 61.23 -16.95 -3.78
N THR A 160 62.12 -16.44 -2.95
CA THR A 160 63.56 -16.37 -3.21
C THR A 160 64.20 -17.76 -3.12
N SER A 161 63.58 -18.68 -2.38
CA SER A 161 64.12 -20.01 -2.07
C SER A 161 63.64 -21.13 -3.00
N GLN A 162 62.74 -20.82 -3.95
CA GLN A 162 62.01 -21.78 -4.79
C GLN A 162 61.39 -22.94 -4.01
N ASN A 163 61.04 -22.67 -2.76
CA ASN A 163 60.53 -23.68 -1.86
C ASN A 163 59.10 -23.34 -1.47
N ASN A 164 58.65 -22.09 -1.43
CA ASN A 164 57.29 -21.75 -1.00
C ASN A 164 56.34 -21.42 -2.17
N PRO A 165 55.54 -22.38 -2.68
CA PRO A 165 54.64 -22.13 -3.81
C PRO A 165 53.53 -21.13 -3.45
N TRP A 166 53.22 -20.93 -2.17
CA TRP A 166 52.23 -19.94 -1.74
C TRP A 166 52.66 -18.50 -2.06
N LEU A 167 53.95 -18.22 -2.20
CA LEU A 167 54.46 -16.90 -2.58
C LEU A 167 54.58 -16.79 -4.10
N PRO A 168 54.48 -15.57 -4.68
CA PRO A 168 54.79 -15.34 -6.08
C PRO A 168 56.20 -15.85 -6.42
N ALA A 169 56.31 -16.65 -7.48
CA ALA A 169 57.59 -17.21 -7.91
C ALA A 169 58.55 -16.10 -8.37
N SER A 170 59.81 -16.18 -7.95
CA SER A 170 60.88 -15.23 -8.34
C SER A 170 61.13 -15.17 -9.86
N SER A 171 60.78 -16.22 -10.61
CA SER A 171 60.82 -16.23 -12.08
C SER A 171 59.87 -15.22 -12.74
N LEU A 172 58.84 -14.75 -12.01
CA LEU A 172 57.95 -13.70 -12.49
C LEU A 172 58.61 -12.31 -12.46
N HIS A 173 59.75 -12.09 -11.82
CA HIS A 173 60.34 -10.75 -11.65
C HIS A 173 60.65 -10.03 -13.00
N HIS A 174 60.91 -10.78 -14.07
CA HIS A 174 61.14 -10.22 -15.41
C HIS A 174 59.86 -9.84 -16.15
N LEU A 175 58.68 -10.23 -15.63
CA LEU A 175 57.40 -9.90 -16.23
C LEU A 175 56.97 -8.48 -15.81
N PRO A 176 56.15 -7.82 -16.64
CA PRO A 176 55.64 -6.49 -16.31
C PRO A 176 54.70 -6.53 -15.09
N LEU A 177 54.72 -5.46 -14.30
CA LEU A 177 54.04 -5.35 -12.99
C LEU A 177 52.53 -5.67 -13.01
N HIS A 178 51.85 -5.42 -14.14
CA HIS A 178 50.43 -5.74 -14.29
C HIS A 178 50.17 -7.24 -14.22
N ARG A 179 51.11 -8.10 -14.64
CA ARG A 179 50.97 -9.55 -14.52
C ARG A 179 51.08 -10.01 -13.08
N HIS A 180 51.96 -9.42 -12.27
CA HIS A 180 52.01 -9.70 -10.82
C HIS A 180 50.71 -9.32 -10.13
N TYR A 181 50.18 -8.15 -10.45
CA TYR A 181 48.90 -7.69 -9.92
C TYR A 181 47.75 -8.63 -10.31
N LEU A 182 47.63 -8.99 -11.59
CA LEU A 182 46.58 -9.89 -12.06
C LEU A 182 46.70 -11.29 -11.44
N ALA A 183 47.91 -11.81 -11.23
CA ALA A 183 48.13 -13.10 -10.58
C ALA A 183 47.71 -13.06 -9.10
N ALA A 184 48.10 -12.01 -8.35
CA ALA A 184 47.69 -11.83 -6.96
C ALA A 184 46.17 -11.63 -6.83
N LEU A 185 45.56 -10.88 -7.75
CA LEU A 185 44.12 -10.67 -7.80
C LEU A 185 43.37 -11.95 -8.12
N PHE A 186 43.84 -12.74 -9.09
CA PHE A 186 43.27 -14.05 -9.43
C PHE A 186 43.28 -14.97 -8.22
N TRP A 187 44.41 -15.04 -7.48
CA TRP A 187 44.48 -15.83 -6.25
C TRP A 187 43.47 -15.36 -5.21
N SER A 188 43.39 -14.05 -4.94
CA SER A 188 42.47 -13.51 -3.94
C SER A 188 41.00 -13.75 -4.31
N VAL A 189 40.63 -13.54 -5.57
CA VAL A 189 39.27 -13.80 -6.07
C VAL A 189 38.96 -15.29 -5.99
N GLY A 190 39.91 -16.16 -6.37
CA GLY A 190 39.76 -17.62 -6.34
C GLY A 190 39.43 -18.15 -4.95
N ILE A 191 40.20 -17.76 -3.92
CA ILE A 191 39.97 -18.18 -2.53
C ILE A 191 38.70 -17.54 -1.95
N MET A 192 38.47 -16.26 -2.21
CA MET A 192 37.30 -15.54 -1.70
C MET A 192 35.98 -16.08 -2.29
N THR A 193 36.00 -16.56 -3.54
CA THR A 193 34.82 -17.16 -4.21
C THR A 193 34.71 -18.66 -4.00
N GLY A 194 35.77 -19.33 -3.53
CA GLY A 194 35.84 -20.79 -3.42
C GLY A 194 35.95 -21.49 -4.78
N LEU A 195 36.22 -20.76 -5.87
CA LEU A 195 36.39 -21.34 -7.21
C LEU A 195 37.76 -22.04 -7.38
N PHE A 196 38.69 -21.76 -6.48
CA PHE A 196 40.05 -22.28 -6.52
C PHE A 196 40.52 -22.60 -5.10
N GLU A 197 41.15 -23.75 -4.91
CA GLU A 197 41.56 -24.26 -3.60
C GLU A 197 42.78 -23.53 -3.02
N GLY A 198 43.62 -22.92 -3.86
CA GLY A 198 44.85 -22.27 -3.41
C GLY A 198 46.03 -23.21 -3.24
N GLU A 199 47.23 -22.64 -3.14
CA GLU A 199 48.44 -23.37 -2.77
C GLU A 199 48.56 -23.42 -1.24
N LEU A 200 49.21 -24.47 -0.70
CA LEU A 200 49.34 -24.68 0.73
C LEU A 200 50.32 -23.66 1.37
N PRO A 201 49.90 -22.86 2.36
CA PRO A 201 50.79 -21.99 3.12
C PRO A 201 51.84 -22.79 3.91
N ARG A 202 52.97 -22.14 4.26
CA ARG A 202 54.04 -22.79 5.04
C ARG A 202 54.28 -22.15 6.40
N HIS A 203 54.05 -20.84 6.51
CA HIS A 203 54.23 -20.11 7.77
C HIS A 203 52.88 -19.83 8.45
N ASN A 204 52.89 -19.76 9.78
CA ASN A 204 51.69 -19.49 10.58
C ASN A 204 50.96 -18.20 10.16
N ALA A 205 51.70 -17.16 9.75
CA ALA A 205 51.12 -15.91 9.25
C ALA A 205 50.38 -16.07 7.92
N GLU A 206 50.91 -16.90 7.01
CA GLU A 206 50.30 -17.20 5.71
C GLU A 206 49.05 -18.07 5.87
N PHE A 207 49.07 -19.02 6.81
CA PHE A 207 47.90 -19.80 7.22
C PHE A 207 46.79 -18.91 7.78
N LEU A 208 47.13 -18.06 8.76
CA LEU A 208 46.17 -17.14 9.37
C LEU A 208 45.55 -16.19 8.33
N PHE A 209 46.37 -15.65 7.43
CA PHE A 209 45.90 -14.79 6.35
C PHE A 209 44.99 -15.53 5.37
N THR A 210 45.33 -16.74 4.95
CA THR A 210 44.50 -17.54 4.02
C THR A 210 43.15 -17.92 4.66
N ILE A 211 43.13 -18.25 5.96
CA ILE A 211 41.88 -18.47 6.72
C ILE A 211 41.04 -17.18 6.76
N LEU A 212 41.67 -16.02 7.00
CA LEU A 212 40.98 -14.73 7.01
C LEU A 212 40.36 -14.42 5.63
N VAL A 213 41.07 -14.68 4.54
CA VAL A 213 40.56 -14.50 3.16
C VAL A 213 39.34 -15.39 2.92
N ALA A 214 39.39 -16.65 3.35
CA ALA A 214 38.25 -17.58 3.22
C ALA A 214 37.03 -17.11 4.04
N LEU A 215 37.24 -16.66 5.29
CA LEU A 215 36.16 -16.10 6.13
C LEU A 215 35.55 -14.83 5.52
N CYS A 216 36.38 -13.96 4.92
CA CYS A 216 35.92 -12.80 4.17
C CYS A 216 35.05 -13.21 2.96
N GLY A 217 35.44 -14.26 2.25
CA GLY A 217 34.66 -14.85 1.15
C GLY A 217 33.29 -15.34 1.58
N PHE A 218 33.23 -16.12 2.66
CA PHE A 218 31.97 -16.58 3.25
C PHE A 218 31.07 -15.39 3.67
N SER A 219 31.64 -14.37 4.31
CA SER A 219 30.91 -13.15 4.65
C SER A 219 30.38 -12.43 3.40
N MET A 220 31.18 -12.32 2.33
CA MET A 220 30.73 -11.68 1.08
C MET A 220 29.57 -12.44 0.44
N PHE A 221 29.66 -13.78 0.36
CA PHE A 221 28.57 -14.62 -0.15
C PHE A 221 27.26 -14.42 0.64
N THR A 222 27.33 -14.41 1.98
CA THR A 222 26.15 -14.18 2.82
C THR A 222 25.56 -12.78 2.61
N THR A 223 26.39 -11.73 2.45
CA THR A 223 25.89 -10.38 2.14
C THR A 223 25.21 -10.31 0.76
N LEU A 224 25.74 -11.00 -0.25
CA LEU A 224 25.14 -11.06 -1.58
C LEU A 224 23.74 -11.69 -1.53
N CYS A 225 23.62 -12.86 -0.89
CA CYS A 225 22.34 -13.53 -0.69
C CYS A 225 21.35 -12.66 0.10
N ALA A 226 21.81 -11.98 1.16
CA ALA A 226 20.98 -11.07 1.95
C ALA A 226 20.48 -9.87 1.12
N THR A 227 21.31 -9.30 0.25
CA THR A 227 20.87 -8.18 -0.61
C THR A 227 19.82 -8.61 -1.63
N ILE A 228 19.97 -9.79 -2.26
CA ILE A 228 18.96 -10.35 -3.16
C ILE A 228 17.64 -10.59 -2.42
N PHE A 229 17.71 -11.11 -1.19
CA PHE A 229 16.54 -11.31 -0.34
C PHE A 229 15.81 -10.00 -0.01
N VAL A 230 16.54 -8.94 0.36
CA VAL A 230 15.94 -7.62 0.63
C VAL A 230 15.28 -7.04 -0.62
N ILE A 231 15.92 -7.15 -1.78
CA ILE A 231 15.36 -6.69 -3.06
C ILE A 231 14.05 -7.43 -3.35
N SER A 232 14.06 -8.76 -3.23
CA SER A 232 12.88 -9.60 -3.40
C SER A 232 11.73 -9.16 -2.47
N LYS A 233 12.03 -8.88 -1.20
CA LYS A 233 11.03 -8.40 -0.23
C LYS A 233 10.48 -7.00 -0.52
N CYS A 234 11.30 -6.09 -1.04
CA CYS A 234 10.83 -4.77 -1.45
C CYS A 234 9.85 -4.83 -2.64
N GLU A 235 10.07 -5.75 -3.57
CA GLU A 235 9.20 -5.94 -4.73
C GLU A 235 7.90 -6.69 -4.37
N SER A 236 7.99 -7.70 -3.50
CA SER A 236 6.84 -8.54 -3.18
C SER A 236 5.90 -7.96 -2.11
N GLY A 237 6.38 -7.06 -1.24
CA GLY A 237 5.66 -6.64 -0.03
C GLY A 237 4.22 -6.15 -0.24
N ASN A 238 3.97 -5.28 -1.23
CA ASN A 238 2.61 -4.78 -1.50
C ASN A 238 1.70 -5.88 -2.06
N THR A 239 2.24 -6.73 -2.94
CA THR A 239 1.48 -7.84 -3.53
C THR A 239 1.14 -8.93 -2.50
N GLU A 240 2.05 -9.21 -1.56
CA GLU A 240 1.83 -10.12 -0.43
C GLU A 240 0.71 -9.58 0.48
N ALA A 241 0.75 -8.28 0.82
CA ALA A 241 -0.26 -7.64 1.66
C ALA A 241 -1.66 -7.61 1.02
N VAL A 242 -1.75 -7.33 -0.29
CA VAL A 242 -3.01 -7.40 -1.04
C VAL A 242 -3.54 -8.83 -1.10
N GLY A 243 -2.66 -9.80 -1.38
CA GLY A 243 -3.02 -11.22 -1.38
C GLY A 243 -3.56 -11.68 -0.03
N ALA A 244 -2.92 -11.24 1.06
CA ALA A 244 -3.35 -11.49 2.43
C ALA A 244 -4.76 -10.96 2.71
N ARG A 245 -5.05 -9.71 2.34
CA ARG A 245 -6.39 -9.12 2.50
C ARG A 245 -7.48 -9.89 1.74
N ILE A 246 -7.18 -10.29 0.50
CA ILE A 246 -8.13 -11.06 -0.32
C ILE A 246 -8.40 -12.44 0.30
N ASN A 247 -7.35 -13.13 0.76
CA ASN A 247 -7.49 -14.43 1.43
C ASN A 247 -8.30 -14.33 2.74
N GLN A 248 -8.05 -13.31 3.56
CA GLN A 248 -8.83 -13.04 4.76
C GLN A 248 -10.31 -12.82 4.41
N LEU A 249 -10.61 -12.03 3.37
CA LEU A 249 -11.99 -11.86 2.90
C LEU A 249 -12.62 -13.18 2.46
N VAL A 250 -11.92 -13.99 1.66
CA VAL A 250 -12.40 -15.32 1.23
C VAL A 250 -12.74 -16.19 2.45
N HIS A 251 -11.85 -16.25 3.44
CA HIS A 251 -12.06 -17.02 4.65
C HIS A 251 -13.29 -16.54 5.43
N VAL A 252 -13.43 -15.22 5.61
CA VAL A 252 -14.58 -14.62 6.31
C VAL A 252 -15.88 -14.89 5.56
N LEU A 253 -15.93 -14.64 4.25
CA LEU A 253 -17.15 -14.85 3.46
C LEU A 253 -17.57 -16.33 3.43
N SER A 254 -16.59 -17.24 3.32
CA SER A 254 -16.85 -18.69 3.41
C SER A 254 -17.33 -19.10 4.80
N PHE A 255 -16.75 -18.55 5.87
CA PHE A 255 -17.15 -18.83 7.25
C PHE A 255 -18.60 -18.41 7.51
N HIS A 256 -19.02 -17.27 6.97
CA HIS A 256 -20.40 -16.77 7.07
C HIS A 256 -21.37 -17.38 6.04
N HIS A 257 -20.94 -18.40 5.30
CA HIS A 257 -21.78 -19.12 4.31
C HIS A 257 -22.38 -18.20 3.22
N VAL A 258 -21.65 -17.17 2.81
CA VAL A 258 -22.08 -16.25 1.74
C VAL A 258 -22.11 -17.00 0.40
N PRO A 259 -23.11 -16.79 -0.48
CA PRO A 259 -23.18 -17.47 -1.79
C PRO A 259 -21.93 -17.26 -2.66
N GLU A 260 -21.46 -18.33 -3.34
CA GLU A 260 -20.22 -18.31 -4.15
C GLU A 260 -20.22 -17.23 -5.25
N ASN A 261 -21.38 -16.92 -5.84
CA ASN A 261 -21.51 -15.87 -6.85
C ASN A 261 -21.10 -14.50 -6.29
N GLN A 262 -21.58 -14.16 -5.10
CA GLN A 262 -21.27 -12.88 -4.43
C GLN A 262 -19.81 -12.84 -3.97
N GLN A 263 -19.28 -13.98 -3.47
CA GLN A 263 -17.87 -14.08 -3.12
C GLN A 263 -16.98 -13.80 -4.34
N THR A 264 -17.25 -14.47 -5.45
CA THR A 264 -16.47 -14.35 -6.68
C THR A 264 -16.51 -12.92 -7.22
N GLN A 265 -17.69 -12.30 -7.22
CA GLN A 265 -17.85 -10.91 -7.66
C GLN A 265 -17.04 -9.93 -6.79
N ALA A 266 -17.04 -10.11 -5.46
CA ALA A 266 -16.29 -9.28 -4.53
C ALA A 266 -14.78 -9.46 -4.66
N ILE A 267 -14.32 -10.70 -4.77
CA ILE A 267 -12.91 -11.03 -4.98
C ILE A 267 -12.41 -10.47 -6.32
N ASP A 268 -13.19 -10.61 -7.39
CA ASP A 268 -12.81 -10.11 -8.71
C ASP A 268 -12.77 -8.58 -8.76
N TYR A 269 -13.71 -7.91 -8.07
CA TYR A 269 -13.67 -6.47 -7.91
C TYR A 269 -12.39 -6.03 -7.18
N LEU A 270 -12.06 -6.63 -6.04
CA LEU A 270 -10.87 -6.24 -5.27
C LEU A 270 -9.57 -6.56 -6.00
N LYS A 271 -9.48 -7.72 -6.66
CA LYS A 271 -8.32 -8.03 -7.51
C LYS A 271 -8.11 -6.94 -8.55
N ARG A 272 -9.16 -6.54 -9.27
CA ARG A 272 -9.07 -5.46 -10.27
C ARG A 272 -8.71 -4.13 -9.62
N TYR A 273 -9.36 -3.79 -8.51
CA TYR A 273 -9.10 -2.57 -7.75
C TYR A 273 -7.64 -2.47 -7.33
N TYR A 274 -7.02 -3.53 -6.84
CA TYR A 274 -5.62 -3.50 -6.39
C TYR A 274 -4.57 -3.71 -7.49
N THR A 275 -4.93 -4.35 -8.62
CA THR A 275 -4.03 -4.45 -9.78
C THR A 275 -4.00 -3.18 -10.62
N ASP A 276 -5.00 -2.32 -10.46
CA ASP A 276 -5.07 -1.06 -11.18
C ASP A 276 -4.03 -0.07 -10.63
N ALA A 277 -3.20 0.48 -11.52
CA ALA A 277 -2.13 1.38 -11.12
C ALA A 277 -2.68 2.69 -10.53
N GLU A 278 -3.80 3.19 -11.06
CA GLU A 278 -4.35 4.49 -10.68
C GLU A 278 -4.98 4.50 -9.29
N SER A 279 -5.65 3.41 -8.88
CA SER A 279 -6.15 3.25 -7.52
C SER A 279 -5.01 3.25 -6.49
N THR A 280 -3.89 2.60 -6.82
CA THR A 280 -2.69 2.51 -6.01
C THR A 280 -1.98 3.87 -5.91
N ASP A 281 -1.87 4.58 -7.03
CA ASP A 281 -1.31 5.93 -7.09
C ASP A 281 -2.13 6.90 -6.25
N ARG A 282 -3.46 6.75 -6.21
CA ARG A 282 -4.34 7.57 -5.37
C ARG A 282 -4.16 7.30 -3.88
N GLU A 283 -4.10 6.04 -3.45
CA GLU A 283 -3.83 5.74 -2.05
C GLU A 283 -2.47 6.31 -1.61
N THR A 284 -1.49 6.28 -2.52
CA THR A 284 -0.18 6.91 -2.30
C THR A 284 -0.30 8.44 -2.23
N ALA A 285 -1.15 9.05 -3.05
CA ALA A 285 -1.40 10.49 -3.03
C ALA A 285 -1.97 10.99 -1.70
N LYS A 286 -2.71 10.14 -0.95
CA LYS A 286 -3.23 10.47 0.39
C LYS A 286 -2.14 10.67 1.45
N ILE A 287 -0.92 10.21 1.19
CA ILE A 287 0.24 10.45 2.06
C ILE A 287 0.69 11.91 1.99
N LEU A 288 0.42 12.60 0.87
CA LEU A 288 0.77 14.00 0.70
C LEU A 288 -0.19 14.90 1.47
N CYS A 289 0.25 16.12 1.79
CA CYS A 289 -0.65 17.11 2.37
C CYS A 289 -1.77 17.45 1.36
N PRO A 290 -3.01 17.72 1.84
CA PRO A 290 -4.16 17.91 0.96
C PRO A 290 -3.99 18.96 -0.14
N SER A 291 -3.23 20.03 0.10
CA SER A 291 -2.97 21.07 -0.90
C SER A 291 -2.22 20.54 -2.12
N ILE A 292 -1.14 19.77 -1.91
CA ILE A 292 -0.33 19.22 -3.01
C ILE A 292 -1.12 18.11 -3.73
N ALA A 293 -1.85 17.28 -3.00
CA ALA A 293 -2.70 16.25 -3.61
C ALA A 293 -3.76 16.89 -4.52
N ASN A 294 -4.38 17.98 -4.07
CA ASN A 294 -5.34 18.74 -4.88
C ASN A 294 -4.69 19.38 -6.11
N ASP A 295 -3.50 19.97 -5.98
CA ASP A 295 -2.79 20.56 -7.12
C ASP A 295 -2.47 19.51 -8.20
N ILE A 296 -2.02 18.32 -7.79
CA ILE A 296 -1.79 17.18 -8.69
C ILE A 296 -3.10 16.77 -9.37
N GLN A 297 -4.18 16.62 -8.61
CA GLN A 297 -5.49 16.25 -9.14
C GLN A 297 -6.00 17.27 -10.16
N VAL A 298 -5.88 18.57 -9.87
CA VAL A 298 -6.28 19.65 -10.77
C VAL A 298 -5.46 19.59 -12.06
N GLU A 299 -4.14 19.44 -11.97
CA GLU A 299 -3.29 19.39 -13.16
C GLU A 299 -3.62 18.19 -14.06
N LEU A 300 -3.91 17.03 -13.46
CA LEU A 300 -4.25 15.81 -14.19
C LEU A 300 -5.64 15.86 -14.84
N LEU A 301 -6.61 16.56 -14.24
CA LEU A 301 -8.03 16.44 -14.62
C LEU A 301 -8.65 17.70 -15.22
N LYS A 302 -8.03 18.88 -15.06
CA LYS A 302 -8.60 20.16 -15.54
C LYS A 302 -8.94 20.13 -17.03
N ALA A 303 -8.12 19.45 -17.85
CA ALA A 303 -8.35 19.35 -19.29
C ALA A 303 -9.63 18.57 -19.61
N THR A 304 -9.80 17.41 -18.98
CA THR A 304 -11.01 16.57 -19.13
C THR A 304 -12.27 17.28 -18.67
N ILE A 305 -12.19 18.08 -17.61
CA ILE A 305 -13.35 18.84 -17.09
C ILE A 305 -13.67 20.04 -17.97
N ALA A 306 -12.66 20.72 -18.51
CA ALA A 306 -12.85 21.83 -19.44
C ALA A 306 -13.54 21.39 -20.76
N GLU A 307 -13.40 20.12 -21.17
CA GLU A 307 -14.07 19.55 -22.33
C GLU A 307 -15.56 19.28 -22.14
N VAL A 308 -16.07 19.32 -20.89
CA VAL A 308 -17.49 19.08 -20.62
C VAL A 308 -18.33 20.25 -21.14
N SER A 309 -19.26 19.94 -22.04
CA SER A 309 -20.08 20.93 -22.77
C SER A 309 -20.80 21.93 -21.86
N ILE A 310 -21.28 21.50 -20.70
CA ILE A 310 -22.01 22.35 -19.76
C ILE A 310 -21.14 23.44 -19.12
N PHE A 311 -19.83 23.23 -19.06
CA PHE A 311 -18.85 24.17 -18.53
C PHE A 311 -18.23 25.06 -19.62
N GLY A 312 -18.68 24.94 -20.88
CA GLY A 312 -18.26 25.82 -21.95
C GLY A 312 -18.51 27.29 -21.59
N GLY A 313 -17.49 28.14 -21.72
CA GLY A 313 -17.60 29.57 -21.39
C GLY A 313 -17.47 29.93 -19.90
N CYS A 314 -17.27 28.95 -19.01
CA CYS A 314 -16.90 29.22 -17.62
C CYS A 314 -15.42 29.64 -17.49
N SER A 315 -15.07 30.31 -16.40
CA SER A 315 -13.68 30.70 -16.12
C SER A 315 -12.79 29.52 -15.71
N ASP A 316 -11.49 29.60 -16.00
CA ASP A 316 -10.53 28.56 -15.60
C ASP A 316 -10.48 28.36 -14.07
N GLN A 317 -10.67 29.44 -13.30
CA GLN A 317 -10.73 29.38 -11.83
C GLN A 317 -11.92 28.52 -11.35
N PHE A 318 -13.05 28.63 -12.03
CA PHE A 318 -14.21 27.79 -11.75
C PHE A 318 -13.92 26.31 -12.11
N ILE A 319 -13.27 26.04 -13.24
CA ILE A 319 -12.86 24.67 -13.61
C ILE A 319 -11.94 24.08 -12.56
N VAL A 320 -10.93 24.84 -12.09
CA VAL A 320 -10.02 24.40 -11.03
C VAL A 320 -10.76 24.09 -9.73
N ALA A 321 -11.68 24.97 -9.31
CA ALA A 321 -12.49 24.76 -8.11
C ALA A 321 -13.33 23.48 -8.21
N MET A 322 -14.00 23.26 -9.34
CA MET A 322 -14.79 22.04 -9.58
C MET A 322 -13.91 20.78 -9.64
N THR A 323 -12.75 20.87 -10.29
CA THR A 323 -11.80 19.74 -10.42
C THR A 323 -11.26 19.30 -9.06
N SER A 324 -11.04 20.23 -8.13
CA SER A 324 -10.58 19.93 -6.77
C SER A 324 -11.61 19.14 -5.93
N LEU A 325 -12.88 19.14 -6.32
CA LEU A 325 -13.98 18.48 -5.60
C LEU A 325 -14.37 17.12 -6.21
N LEU A 326 -13.67 16.68 -7.25
CA LEU A 326 -13.91 15.39 -7.88
C LEU A 326 -13.47 14.24 -6.98
N GLU A 327 -14.32 13.23 -6.89
CA GLU A 327 -14.05 11.98 -6.20
C GLU A 327 -13.93 10.86 -7.23
N MET A 328 -12.77 10.21 -7.33
CA MET A 328 -12.63 9.01 -8.16
C MET A 328 -13.39 7.84 -7.52
N ILE A 329 -14.22 7.14 -8.28
CA ILE A 329 -14.90 5.92 -7.85
C ILE A 329 -14.66 4.79 -8.86
N ALA A 330 -14.54 3.56 -8.35
CA ALA A 330 -14.46 2.36 -9.14
C ALA A 330 -15.76 1.57 -9.04
N VAL A 331 -16.28 1.11 -10.17
CA VAL A 331 -17.58 0.45 -10.28
C VAL A 331 -17.41 -0.88 -11.01
N PRO A 332 -17.94 -1.99 -10.46
CA PRO A 332 -17.87 -3.29 -11.12
C PRO A 332 -18.72 -3.30 -12.40
N ALA A 333 -18.52 -4.31 -13.24
CA ALA A 333 -19.39 -4.55 -14.39
C ALA A 333 -20.82 -4.90 -13.95
N GLN A 334 -21.79 -4.66 -14.83
CA GLN A 334 -23.21 -4.98 -14.66
C GLN A 334 -23.87 -4.31 -13.45
N THR A 335 -23.34 -3.16 -13.02
CA THR A 335 -23.87 -2.38 -11.90
C THR A 335 -24.66 -1.19 -12.41
N THR A 336 -25.90 -1.05 -11.96
CA THR A 336 -26.76 0.12 -12.25
C THR A 336 -26.36 1.29 -11.35
N LEU A 337 -25.95 2.40 -11.95
CA LEU A 337 -25.62 3.63 -11.22
C LEU A 337 -26.86 4.46 -10.89
N PHE A 338 -27.78 4.52 -11.84
CA PHE A 338 -29.06 5.23 -11.73
C PHE A 338 -30.14 4.42 -12.40
N THR A 339 -31.34 4.43 -11.84
CA THR A 339 -32.56 3.95 -12.49
C THR A 339 -33.44 5.13 -12.93
N VAL A 340 -34.27 4.91 -13.95
CA VAL A 340 -35.25 5.93 -14.40
C VAL A 340 -36.15 6.32 -13.22
N GLY A 341 -36.26 7.63 -12.96
CA GLY A 341 -37.04 8.18 -11.85
C GLY A 341 -36.24 8.46 -10.58
N ASP A 342 -35.01 7.96 -10.45
CA ASP A 342 -34.16 8.27 -9.30
C ASP A 342 -33.77 9.76 -9.27
N HIS A 343 -33.59 10.32 -8.07
CA HIS A 343 -33.06 11.67 -7.94
C HIS A 343 -31.53 11.62 -8.00
N GLY A 344 -30.97 12.03 -9.14
CA GLY A 344 -29.53 12.07 -9.34
C GLY A 344 -28.86 13.16 -8.49
N ASN A 345 -28.00 12.75 -7.54
CA ASN A 345 -27.29 13.68 -6.63
C ASN A 345 -25.84 13.98 -7.06
N ALA A 346 -25.40 13.47 -8.21
CA ALA A 346 -24.03 13.67 -8.70
C ALA A 346 -23.97 13.53 -10.22
N MET A 347 -22.98 14.18 -10.83
CA MET A 347 -22.57 13.95 -12.23
C MET A 347 -21.29 13.12 -12.25
N TYR A 348 -21.06 12.45 -13.37
CA TYR A 348 -19.94 11.52 -13.52
C TYR A 348 -19.22 11.76 -14.84
N VAL A 349 -17.89 11.72 -14.79
CA VAL A 349 -17.03 11.76 -15.97
C VAL A 349 -16.35 10.42 -16.12
N VAL A 350 -16.48 9.79 -17.28
CA VAL A 350 -15.91 8.46 -17.53
C VAL A 350 -14.41 8.58 -17.78
N HIS A 351 -13.61 7.97 -16.93
CA HIS A 351 -12.17 7.89 -17.11
C HIS A 351 -11.74 6.61 -17.82
N SER A 352 -12.36 5.49 -17.44
CA SER A 352 -12.11 4.17 -18.04
C SER A 352 -13.35 3.29 -17.97
N GLY A 353 -13.46 2.32 -18.88
CA GLY A 353 -14.59 1.41 -18.98
C GLY A 353 -15.68 1.86 -19.95
N VAL A 354 -16.72 1.04 -20.04
CA VAL A 354 -17.89 1.24 -20.91
C VAL A 354 -19.16 1.15 -20.08
N LEU A 355 -20.09 2.08 -20.36
CA LEU A 355 -21.40 2.14 -19.72
C LEU A 355 -22.47 2.15 -20.81
N ALA A 356 -23.62 1.54 -20.53
CA ALA A 356 -24.78 1.52 -21.41
C ALA A 356 -25.90 2.37 -20.80
N ILE A 357 -26.47 3.26 -21.61
CA ILE A 357 -27.69 4.00 -21.31
C ILE A 357 -28.87 3.16 -21.80
N ILE A 358 -29.76 2.79 -20.89
CA ILE A 358 -30.92 1.96 -21.13
C ILE A 358 -32.18 2.80 -20.88
N VAL A 359 -33.05 2.90 -21.89
CA VAL A 359 -34.34 3.59 -21.81
C VAL A 359 -35.43 2.62 -22.23
N LYS A 360 -36.50 2.47 -21.43
CA LYS A 360 -37.58 1.51 -21.68
C LYS A 360 -37.07 0.09 -22.02
N SER A 361 -36.07 -0.38 -21.27
CA SER A 361 -35.44 -1.70 -21.42
C SER A 361 -34.68 -1.93 -22.73
N VAL A 362 -34.38 -0.88 -23.50
CA VAL A 362 -33.55 -0.95 -24.71
C VAL A 362 -32.27 -0.12 -24.51
N THR A 363 -31.12 -0.67 -24.87
CA THR A 363 -29.84 0.05 -24.86
C THR A 363 -29.83 1.09 -25.97
N VAL A 364 -29.86 2.36 -25.59
CA VAL A 364 -29.92 3.50 -26.53
C VAL A 364 -28.52 3.93 -26.96
N ARG A 365 -27.55 3.92 -26.05
CA ARG A 365 -26.21 4.47 -26.31
C ARG A 365 -25.16 3.89 -25.36
N GLU A 366 -23.94 3.73 -25.87
CA GLU A 366 -22.75 3.46 -25.05
C GLU A 366 -21.97 4.74 -24.73
N ILE A 367 -21.52 4.85 -23.49
CA ILE A 367 -20.66 5.92 -22.97
C ILE A 367 -19.26 5.34 -22.77
N ARG A 368 -18.25 6.08 -23.22
CA ARG A 368 -16.82 5.72 -23.14
C ARG A 368 -16.02 6.85 -22.51
N LYS A 369 -14.72 6.62 -22.31
CA LYS A 369 -13.77 7.60 -21.77
C LYS A 369 -13.95 9.01 -22.35
N GLY A 370 -13.93 10.01 -21.48
CA GLY A 370 -14.07 11.44 -21.81
C GLY A 370 -15.52 11.94 -21.82
N ALA A 371 -16.50 11.04 -21.90
CA ALA A 371 -17.90 11.47 -21.84
C ALA A 371 -18.35 11.75 -20.40
N CYS A 372 -19.16 12.80 -20.27
CA CYS A 372 -19.85 13.16 -19.04
C CYS A 372 -21.31 12.67 -19.10
N PHE A 373 -21.85 12.29 -17.94
CA PHE A 373 -23.27 12.02 -17.79
C PHE A 373 -23.79 12.46 -16.43
N GLY A 374 -25.10 12.68 -16.37
CA GLY A 374 -25.77 13.16 -15.18
C GLY A 374 -25.59 14.65 -14.91
N GLU A 375 -24.95 15.40 -15.82
CA GLU A 375 -24.81 16.85 -15.69
C GLU A 375 -26.17 17.54 -15.57
N LEU A 376 -27.19 17.07 -16.31
CA LEU A 376 -28.52 17.67 -16.25
C LEU A 376 -29.16 17.54 -14.87
N TYR A 377 -29.04 16.37 -14.22
CA TYR A 377 -29.68 16.09 -12.92
C TYR A 377 -29.12 16.98 -11.80
N VAL A 378 -27.81 17.25 -11.86
CA VAL A 378 -27.12 18.09 -10.88
C VAL A 378 -27.61 19.54 -10.92
N PHE A 379 -27.84 20.11 -12.10
CA PHE A 379 -28.16 21.54 -12.25
C PHE A 379 -29.64 21.85 -12.48
N SER A 380 -30.50 20.84 -12.72
CA SER A 380 -31.93 21.05 -13.02
C SER A 380 -32.91 20.46 -11.99
N LYS A 381 -32.43 19.74 -10.97
CA LYS A 381 -33.27 19.01 -9.97
C LYS A 381 -34.22 17.94 -10.56
N LEU A 382 -34.12 17.65 -11.85
CA LEU A 382 -34.99 16.67 -12.51
C LEU A 382 -34.62 15.23 -12.13
N PRO A 383 -35.59 14.30 -12.16
CA PRO A 383 -35.30 12.88 -11.99
C PRO A 383 -34.50 12.31 -13.16
N CYS A 384 -33.82 11.19 -12.91
CA CYS A 384 -33.05 10.44 -13.89
C CYS A 384 -33.96 10.01 -15.05
N MET A 385 -33.58 10.37 -16.28
CA MET A 385 -34.38 10.08 -17.47
C MET A 385 -34.04 8.73 -18.13
N ALA A 386 -32.91 8.14 -17.74
CA ALA A 386 -32.43 6.88 -18.30
C ALA A 386 -31.73 6.06 -17.20
N THR A 387 -31.80 4.74 -17.33
CA THR A 387 -31.05 3.82 -16.48
C THR A 387 -29.63 3.73 -17.04
N ILE A 388 -28.60 3.88 -16.20
CA ILE A 388 -27.20 3.76 -16.63
C ILE A 388 -26.58 2.56 -15.95
N THR A 389 -26.08 1.62 -16.74
CA THR A 389 -25.48 0.37 -16.25
C THR A 389 -24.07 0.24 -16.80
N THR A 390 -23.11 -0.14 -15.96
CA THR A 390 -21.75 -0.46 -16.41
C THR A 390 -21.76 -1.77 -17.20
N THR A 391 -21.11 -1.82 -18.36
CA THR A 391 -20.92 -3.08 -19.11
C THR A 391 -19.61 -3.75 -18.74
N THR A 392 -18.57 -2.95 -18.47
CA THR A 392 -17.26 -3.39 -17.97
C THR A 392 -16.97 -2.79 -16.60
N TYR A 393 -15.86 -3.22 -15.97
CA TYR A 393 -15.29 -2.44 -14.86
C TYR A 393 -15.02 -1.02 -15.34
N ALA A 394 -15.45 -0.03 -14.57
CA ALA A 394 -15.39 1.38 -14.95
C ALA A 394 -14.85 2.24 -13.81
N ILE A 395 -14.02 3.21 -14.16
CA ILE A 395 -13.49 4.22 -13.26
C ILE A 395 -14.12 5.55 -13.65
N LEU A 396 -14.73 6.22 -12.69
CA LEU A 396 -15.51 7.44 -12.89
C LEU A 396 -15.05 8.52 -11.94
N TYR A 397 -15.02 9.76 -12.39
CA TYR A 397 -14.92 10.92 -11.50
C TYR A 397 -16.31 11.41 -11.17
N LYS A 398 -16.68 11.34 -9.90
CA LYS A 398 -17.95 11.77 -9.35
C LYS A 398 -17.84 13.21 -8.85
N LEU A 399 -18.81 14.04 -9.20
CA LEU A 399 -18.97 15.37 -8.65
C LEU A 399 -20.35 15.49 -8.00
N SER A 400 -20.38 15.67 -6.67
CA SER A 400 -21.62 15.77 -5.90
C SER A 400 -22.33 17.09 -6.16
N ARG A 401 -23.66 17.04 -6.27
CA ARG A 401 -24.51 18.22 -6.42
C ARG A 401 -24.31 19.23 -5.31
N PHE A 402 -24.19 18.77 -4.06
CA PHE A 402 -23.91 19.63 -2.91
C PHE A 402 -22.61 20.44 -3.10
N HIS A 403 -21.58 19.82 -3.68
CA HIS A 403 -20.32 20.51 -3.98
C HIS A 403 -20.49 21.50 -5.12
N CYS A 404 -21.19 21.12 -6.20
CA CYS A 404 -21.46 22.00 -7.33
C CYS A 404 -22.21 23.27 -6.89
N GLU A 405 -23.31 23.13 -6.15
CA GLU A 405 -24.14 24.25 -5.69
C GLU A 405 -23.32 25.25 -4.88
N ARG A 406 -22.47 24.76 -3.95
CA ARG A 406 -21.58 25.62 -3.15
C ARG A 406 -20.53 26.37 -3.98
N VAL A 407 -20.00 25.75 -5.04
CA VAL A 407 -19.06 26.45 -5.94
C VAL A 407 -19.81 27.50 -6.76
N LEU A 408 -21.01 27.19 -7.26
CA LEU A 408 -21.81 28.14 -8.03
C LEU A 408 -22.24 29.37 -7.25
N GLU A 409 -22.49 29.25 -5.93
CA GLU A 409 -22.71 30.40 -5.05
C GLU A 409 -21.54 31.40 -5.08
N GLY A 410 -20.30 30.91 -5.24
CA GLY A 410 -19.10 31.73 -5.36
C GLY A 410 -18.79 32.24 -6.77
N TYR A 411 -19.43 31.68 -7.81
CA TYR A 411 -19.20 32.02 -9.22
C TYR A 411 -20.53 32.27 -9.95
N PRO A 412 -21.22 33.40 -9.66
CA PRO A 412 -22.56 33.68 -10.21
C PRO A 412 -22.57 33.82 -11.74
N ASP A 413 -21.48 34.31 -12.34
CA ASP A 413 -21.34 34.44 -13.79
C ASP A 413 -21.40 33.05 -14.45
N CYS A 414 -20.63 32.08 -13.94
CA CYS A 414 -20.65 30.69 -14.41
C CYS A 414 -22.02 30.04 -14.18
N ALA A 415 -22.70 30.33 -13.06
CA ALA A 415 -24.04 29.83 -12.79
C ALA A 415 -25.06 30.30 -13.85
N SER A 416 -24.96 31.55 -14.29
CA SER A 416 -25.82 32.08 -15.36
C SER A 416 -25.58 31.37 -16.70
N VAL A 417 -24.31 31.11 -17.05
CA VAL A 417 -23.89 30.40 -18.27
C VAL A 417 -24.39 28.96 -18.25
N ILE A 418 -24.18 28.25 -17.14
CA ILE A 418 -24.66 26.88 -16.95
C ILE A 418 -26.20 26.82 -17.06
N ALA A 419 -26.92 27.78 -16.46
CA ALA A 419 -28.38 27.83 -16.57
C ALA A 419 -28.88 28.00 -18.01
N VAL A 420 -28.13 28.73 -18.86
CA VAL A 420 -28.41 28.85 -20.30
C VAL A 420 -28.17 27.52 -21.01
N HIS A 421 -27.05 26.85 -20.76
CA HIS A 421 -26.76 25.53 -21.33
C HIS A 421 -27.80 24.47 -20.92
N VAL A 422 -28.22 24.45 -19.66
CA VAL A 422 -29.26 23.55 -19.15
C VAL A 422 -30.59 23.78 -19.89
N ARG A 423 -31.02 25.04 -20.06
CA ARG A 423 -32.23 25.37 -20.83
C ARG A 423 -32.13 24.98 -22.29
N ALA A 424 -30.97 25.16 -22.91
CA ALA A 424 -30.73 24.75 -24.29
C ALA A 424 -30.83 23.22 -24.45
N MET A 425 -30.22 22.45 -23.55
CA MET A 425 -30.34 20.98 -23.54
C MET A 425 -31.78 20.53 -23.29
N PHE A 426 -32.52 21.21 -22.41
CA PHE A 426 -33.92 20.89 -22.11
C PHE A 426 -34.81 21.02 -23.36
N LYS A 427 -34.64 22.10 -24.13
CA LYS A 427 -35.38 22.30 -25.40
C LYS A 427 -35.09 21.22 -26.44
N LEU A 428 -33.87 20.68 -26.47
CA LEU A 428 -33.50 19.59 -27.38
C LEU A 428 -34.13 18.24 -26.99
N LEU A 429 -34.55 18.07 -25.73
CA LEU A 429 -35.11 16.83 -25.20
C LEU A 429 -36.65 16.77 -25.29
N ASN A 430 -37.32 17.82 -25.77
CA ASN A 430 -38.77 17.88 -26.02
C ASN A 430 -39.63 17.47 -24.80
N ILE A 431 -39.18 17.83 -23.60
CA ILE A 431 -39.92 17.62 -22.34
C ILE A 431 -40.88 18.80 -22.20
N SER A 432 -42.19 18.52 -22.14
CA SER A 432 -43.23 19.55 -21.96
C SER A 432 -42.99 20.38 -20.68
N ASP A 433 -43.22 21.69 -20.76
CA ASP A 433 -42.95 22.68 -19.71
C ASP A 433 -43.77 22.49 -18.40
N ASP A 434 -44.68 21.51 -18.34
CA ASP A 434 -45.66 21.33 -17.25
C ASP A 434 -45.06 20.94 -15.89
N ASN A 435 -43.76 20.61 -15.81
CA ASN A 435 -43.06 20.30 -14.53
C ASN A 435 -42.18 21.43 -14.01
N LEU A 436 -42.11 22.59 -14.66
CA LEU A 436 -41.31 23.73 -14.17
C LEU A 436 -42.17 24.71 -13.34
N GLY A 437 -42.84 24.16 -12.32
CA GLY A 437 -43.55 24.95 -11.30
C GLY A 437 -42.60 25.40 -10.19
N SER A 438 -42.25 26.69 -10.21
CA SER A 438 -41.95 27.53 -9.04
C SER A 438 -40.73 27.25 -8.14
N ASP A 439 -39.51 27.01 -8.64
CA ASP A 439 -38.33 26.95 -7.74
C ASP A 439 -36.97 27.43 -8.30
N VAL A 440 -36.97 28.13 -9.44
CA VAL A 440 -35.73 28.71 -10.03
C VAL A 440 -35.64 30.24 -9.88
N SER A 441 -36.70 30.90 -9.40
CA SER A 441 -36.78 32.38 -9.34
C SER A 441 -36.83 33.01 -7.94
N THR A 442 -36.59 32.27 -6.85
CA THR A 442 -36.72 32.82 -5.49
C THR A 442 -35.53 32.50 -4.58
N SER A 443 -34.36 33.05 -4.88
CA SER A 443 -33.32 33.26 -3.86
C SER A 443 -32.30 34.36 -4.19
N ILE A 444 -32.64 35.32 -5.06
CA ILE A 444 -31.79 36.50 -5.28
C ILE A 444 -32.66 37.76 -5.39
N SER A 445 -33.06 38.31 -4.25
CA SER A 445 -33.32 39.76 -4.15
C SER A 445 -33.23 40.24 -2.69
N THR A 446 -32.08 40.84 -2.35
CA THR A 446 -32.06 42.11 -1.61
C THR A 446 -30.77 42.86 -1.97
N PRO A 447 -30.84 44.11 -2.48
CA PRO A 447 -29.69 44.98 -2.54
C PRO A 447 -29.50 45.64 -1.17
N ILE A 448 -28.45 45.23 -0.45
CA ILE A 448 -27.97 45.98 0.72
C ILE A 448 -27.15 47.17 0.20
N THR A 449 -27.65 48.37 0.46
CA THR A 449 -27.00 49.66 0.26
C THR A 449 -25.54 49.67 0.76
N PRO A 450 -24.57 50.22 0.00
CA PRO A 450 -23.20 50.34 0.48
C PRO A 450 -23.08 51.47 1.51
N ARG A 451 -22.79 51.10 2.76
CA ARG A 451 -22.35 52.00 3.82
C ARG A 451 -20.92 52.46 3.51
N LYS A 452 -20.73 53.76 3.31
CA LYS A 452 -19.42 54.42 3.26
C LYS A 452 -18.59 54.03 4.49
N LEU A 453 -17.41 53.44 4.28
CA LEU A 453 -16.29 53.60 5.20
C LEU A 453 -14.97 53.67 4.42
N THR A 454 -14.22 54.70 4.77
CA THR A 454 -12.96 55.17 4.22
C THR A 454 -11.81 54.20 4.47
N SER A 455 -10.97 53.92 3.46
CA SER A 455 -9.60 53.48 3.68
C SER A 455 -8.65 54.02 2.61
N ARG A 456 -7.97 55.08 3.03
CA ARG A 456 -6.62 55.56 2.73
C ARG A 456 -5.86 54.90 1.56
N ARG A 457 -5.65 55.72 0.53
CA ARG A 457 -4.60 55.62 -0.49
C ARG A 457 -3.23 55.87 0.18
N THR A 458 -2.29 54.94 0.03
CA THR A 458 -0.85 55.24 0.10
C THR A 458 -0.21 54.83 -1.20
N SER A 459 0.22 55.86 -1.92
CA SER A 459 1.06 55.85 -3.12
C SER A 459 2.47 55.35 -2.82
N VAL A 460 3.03 54.49 -3.69
CA VAL A 460 4.48 54.47 -3.96
C VAL A 460 4.72 54.20 -5.45
N THR A 461 4.95 55.30 -6.16
CA THR A 461 6.01 55.57 -7.14
C THR A 461 6.45 54.49 -8.12
N ALA A 462 6.16 54.74 -9.40
CA ALA A 462 6.92 54.24 -10.54
C ALA A 462 8.23 55.03 -10.69
N GLY A 463 9.34 54.32 -10.92
CA GLY A 463 10.65 54.87 -11.27
C GLY A 463 11.25 54.08 -12.43
N LYS A 464 11.51 54.79 -13.54
CA LYS A 464 12.15 54.35 -14.80
C LYS A 464 13.60 53.89 -14.58
N THR A 465 14.11 52.94 -15.39
CA THR A 465 15.03 53.19 -16.53
C THR A 465 15.68 51.91 -17.10
N ALA A 466 15.60 51.81 -18.44
CA ALA A 466 16.63 51.43 -19.43
C ALA A 466 17.38 50.07 -19.40
N LEU A 467 17.10 49.28 -20.45
CA LEU A 467 18.02 48.71 -21.47
C LEU A 467 19.43 48.27 -21.04
N ILE A 468 19.77 46.99 -21.32
CA ILE A 468 20.94 46.53 -22.10
C ILE A 468 20.76 45.03 -22.44
N GLY A 469 21.02 44.66 -23.70
CA GLY A 469 21.57 43.35 -24.08
C GLY A 469 20.60 42.27 -24.54
N GLY A 470 20.47 42.09 -25.86
CA GLY A 470 20.03 40.81 -26.45
C GLY A 470 21.00 39.66 -26.12
N PRO A 471 20.67 38.40 -26.50
CA PRO A 471 21.05 38.01 -27.85
C PRO A 471 20.13 36.97 -28.54
N THR A 472 20.30 36.94 -29.87
CA THR A 472 20.21 35.78 -30.77
C THR A 472 18.92 34.95 -30.84
N LEU A 473 18.19 35.26 -31.91
CA LEU A 473 17.29 34.36 -32.63
C LEU A 473 18.02 33.03 -32.98
N ILE A 474 17.61 31.92 -32.36
CA ILE A 474 17.81 30.58 -32.92
C ILE A 474 16.45 30.08 -33.37
N LYS A 475 16.31 30.03 -34.69
CA LYS A 475 15.18 29.50 -35.45
C LYS A 475 15.17 27.98 -35.25
N ILE A 476 14.26 27.44 -34.45
CA ILE A 476 14.01 25.99 -34.40
C ILE A 476 12.94 25.69 -35.46
N PRO A 477 13.22 24.85 -36.48
CA PRO A 477 12.29 24.58 -37.56
C PRO A 477 11.17 23.64 -37.11
N SER A 478 9.95 23.93 -37.58
CA SER A 478 8.79 23.05 -37.53
C SER A 478 9.14 21.69 -38.13
N ARG A 479 9.04 20.62 -37.34
CA ARG A 479 9.24 19.26 -37.84
C ARG A 479 7.97 18.80 -38.56
N ARG A 480 8.17 18.57 -39.86
CA ARG A 480 7.24 18.03 -40.85
C ARG A 480 6.50 16.78 -40.38
N ASP A 481 5.28 16.68 -40.89
CA ASP A 481 4.45 15.49 -41.01
C ASP A 481 5.26 14.23 -41.36
N SER A 482 5.27 13.25 -40.47
CA SER A 482 5.62 11.88 -40.82
C SER A 482 4.33 11.14 -41.20
N LYS A 483 4.14 11.01 -42.52
CA LYS A 483 3.30 9.99 -43.17
C LYS A 483 3.44 8.65 -42.45
N VAL A 484 2.33 8.13 -41.93
CA VAL A 484 2.20 6.74 -41.51
C VAL A 484 2.20 5.88 -42.78
N MET A 485 3.32 5.20 -43.03
CA MET A 485 3.41 4.13 -44.04
C MET A 485 3.02 2.80 -43.37
N PRO A 486 2.21 1.94 -44.02
CA PRO A 486 1.82 0.66 -43.43
C PRO A 486 3.02 -0.29 -43.47
N SER A 487 3.37 -0.86 -42.32
CA SER A 487 4.44 -1.86 -42.24
C SER A 487 4.01 -3.15 -42.94
N ARG A 488 4.56 -3.38 -44.13
CA ARG A 488 4.53 -4.64 -44.85
C ARG A 488 5.33 -5.70 -44.08
N ARG A 489 4.66 -6.42 -43.19
CA ARG A 489 5.19 -7.63 -42.53
C ARG A 489 4.94 -8.83 -43.46
N GLU A 490 5.79 -8.97 -44.48
CA GLU A 490 5.92 -10.26 -45.18
C GLU A 490 6.68 -11.25 -44.28
N SER A 491 6.26 -12.50 -44.39
CA SER A 491 6.30 -13.57 -43.40
C SER A 491 7.63 -14.32 -43.33
N ILE A 492 8.45 -14.03 -42.33
CA ILE A 492 9.52 -14.96 -41.89
C ILE A 492 8.91 -16.23 -41.25
N THR A 493 7.65 -16.17 -40.83
CA THR A 493 6.87 -17.31 -40.29
C THR A 493 6.47 -18.35 -41.33
N GLN A 494 6.45 -18.02 -42.63
CA GLN A 494 6.00 -18.95 -43.69
C GLN A 494 7.14 -19.75 -44.34
N LYS A 495 8.40 -19.32 -44.16
CA LYS A 495 9.58 -20.13 -44.53
C LYS A 495 10.05 -21.07 -43.40
N LEU A 496 9.71 -20.77 -42.14
CA LEU A 496 9.97 -21.68 -41.00
C LEU A 496 8.94 -22.81 -40.89
N SER A 497 7.70 -22.62 -41.37
CA SER A 497 6.67 -23.67 -41.29
C SER A 497 6.89 -24.85 -42.26
N LYS A 498 7.80 -24.73 -43.22
CA LYS A 498 8.18 -25.84 -44.13
C LYS A 498 9.41 -26.63 -43.67
N ALA A 499 10.08 -26.20 -42.60
CA ALA A 499 11.26 -26.91 -42.05
C ALA A 499 11.00 -27.62 -40.72
N THR A 500 9.82 -27.46 -40.10
CA THR A 500 9.48 -28.07 -38.81
C THR A 500 8.43 -29.17 -38.96
N GLY A 501 8.82 -30.28 -39.58
CA GLY A 501 8.03 -31.52 -39.62
C GLY A 501 8.28 -32.47 -38.42
N ALA A 502 9.14 -32.09 -37.47
CA ALA A 502 9.62 -33.02 -36.44
C ALA A 502 9.78 -32.37 -35.05
N ILE A 503 8.80 -31.61 -34.55
CA ILE A 503 8.78 -31.15 -33.14
C ILE A 503 7.35 -31.15 -32.59
N GLY A 504 6.70 -32.31 -32.62
CA GLY A 504 5.41 -32.55 -31.94
C GLY A 504 5.51 -32.77 -30.41
N PRO A 505 6.54 -33.46 -29.88
CA PRO A 505 6.64 -33.75 -28.45
C PRO A 505 7.00 -32.52 -27.59
N LEU A 506 7.95 -31.69 -28.04
CA LEU A 506 8.49 -30.57 -27.26
C LEU A 506 7.46 -29.46 -26.97
N ARG A 507 6.46 -29.28 -27.85
CA ARG A 507 5.42 -28.24 -27.70
C ARG A 507 4.40 -28.61 -26.61
N ARG A 508 4.13 -29.91 -26.41
CA ARG A 508 3.30 -30.39 -25.29
C ARG A 508 4.04 -30.22 -23.97
N ASP A 509 5.33 -30.55 -23.94
CA ASP A 509 6.17 -30.36 -22.76
C ASP A 509 6.28 -28.89 -22.37
N ILE A 510 6.55 -27.98 -23.30
CA ILE A 510 6.59 -26.52 -22.99
C ILE A 510 5.24 -26.02 -22.45
N SER A 511 4.11 -26.52 -22.97
CA SER A 511 2.78 -26.17 -22.45
C SER A 511 2.49 -26.76 -21.06
N GLN A 512 2.98 -27.97 -20.78
CA GLN A 512 2.84 -28.62 -19.47
C GLN A 512 3.76 -27.97 -18.43
N TRP A 513 4.99 -27.63 -18.81
CA TRP A 513 5.93 -26.86 -17.99
C TRP A 513 5.35 -25.49 -17.68
N SER A 514 4.83 -24.75 -18.67
CA SER A 514 4.16 -23.47 -18.43
C SER A 514 2.98 -23.59 -17.46
N LYS A 515 2.12 -24.60 -17.61
CA LYS A 515 1.02 -24.86 -16.67
C LYS A 515 1.51 -25.19 -15.27
N ARG A 516 2.54 -26.03 -15.13
CA ARG A 516 3.16 -26.36 -13.84
C ARG A 516 3.78 -25.13 -13.19
N THR A 517 4.49 -24.30 -13.95
CA THR A 517 5.11 -23.06 -13.45
C THR A 517 4.04 -22.07 -12.96
N ILE A 518 2.91 -21.94 -13.67
CA ILE A 518 1.78 -21.09 -13.24
C ILE A 518 1.14 -21.63 -11.95
N VAL A 519 0.98 -22.95 -11.83
CA VAL A 519 0.43 -23.58 -10.61
C VAL A 519 1.37 -23.36 -9.43
N VAL A 520 2.67 -23.55 -9.61
CA VAL A 520 3.68 -23.32 -8.56
C VAL A 520 3.69 -21.87 -8.11
N ASP A 521 3.65 -20.91 -9.05
CA ASP A 521 3.59 -19.48 -8.74
C ASP A 521 2.33 -19.12 -7.93
N ASN A 522 1.16 -19.62 -8.33
CA ASN A 522 -0.10 -19.37 -7.61
C ASN A 522 -0.10 -19.97 -6.20
N VAL A 523 0.47 -21.17 -6.02
CA VAL A 523 0.60 -21.80 -4.70
C VAL A 523 1.57 -21.00 -3.82
N GLN A 524 2.72 -20.60 -4.37
CA GLN A 524 3.70 -19.79 -3.65
C GLN A 524 3.12 -18.46 -3.19
N LYS A 525 2.34 -17.77 -4.04
CA LYS A 525 1.66 -16.52 -3.69
C LYS A 525 0.63 -16.70 -2.56
N ARG A 526 -0.10 -17.81 -2.56
CA ARG A 526 -1.06 -18.10 -1.47
C ARG A 526 -0.35 -18.42 -0.16
N PHE A 527 0.73 -19.20 -0.22
CA PHE A 527 1.51 -19.53 0.97
C PHE A 527 2.14 -18.29 1.60
N THR A 528 2.76 -17.44 0.78
CA THR A 528 3.37 -16.18 1.22
C THR A 528 2.33 -15.20 1.78
N ALA A 529 1.16 -15.07 1.15
CA ALA A 529 0.04 -14.29 1.68
C ALA A 529 -0.44 -14.82 3.04
N SER A 530 -0.64 -16.14 3.17
CA SER A 530 -1.05 -16.74 4.44
C SER A 530 -0.01 -16.53 5.55
N ALA A 531 1.28 -16.62 5.22
CA ALA A 531 2.36 -16.33 6.16
C ALA A 531 2.38 -14.85 6.57
N PHE A 532 2.08 -13.94 5.64
CA PHE A 532 1.95 -12.51 5.91
C PHE A 532 0.82 -12.22 6.89
N GLU A 533 -0.38 -12.78 6.66
CA GLU A 533 -1.53 -12.67 7.57
C GLU A 533 -1.18 -13.13 8.99
N GLN A 534 -0.53 -14.29 9.09
CA GLN A 534 -0.12 -14.87 10.36
C GLN A 534 0.90 -14.00 11.09
N ASN A 535 1.90 -13.47 10.39
CA ASN A 535 2.88 -12.56 10.98
C ASN A 535 2.22 -11.28 11.51
N GLN A 536 1.29 -10.68 10.76
CA GLN A 536 0.56 -9.48 11.17
C GLN A 536 -0.29 -9.71 12.43
N PHE A 537 -0.93 -10.87 12.50
CA PHE A 537 -1.71 -11.28 13.66
C PHE A 537 -0.82 -11.53 14.88
N ILE A 538 0.30 -12.23 14.73
CA ILE A 538 1.27 -12.48 15.80
C ILE A 538 1.83 -11.16 16.33
N GLU A 539 2.15 -10.19 15.47
CA GLU A 539 2.61 -8.86 15.88
C GLU A 539 1.56 -8.16 16.75
N THR A 540 0.31 -8.15 16.29
CA THR A 540 -0.82 -7.53 17.01
C THR A 540 -1.06 -8.21 18.36
N SER A 541 -1.12 -9.54 18.38
CA SER A 541 -1.26 -10.36 19.61
C SER A 541 -0.13 -10.08 20.59
N THR A 542 1.11 -10.06 20.11
CA THR A 542 2.29 -9.74 20.92
C THR A 542 2.21 -8.34 21.50
N ARG A 543 1.79 -7.35 20.72
CA ARG A 543 1.61 -5.96 21.17
C ARG A 543 0.57 -5.85 22.28
N ILE A 544 -0.55 -6.54 22.15
CA ILE A 544 -1.60 -6.61 23.18
C ILE A 544 -1.03 -7.25 24.46
N GLN A 545 -0.34 -8.39 24.35
CA GLN A 545 0.25 -9.07 25.51
C GLN A 545 1.31 -8.21 26.21
N LEU A 546 2.15 -7.50 25.46
CA LEU A 546 3.12 -6.55 26.00
C LEU A 546 2.44 -5.37 26.69
N PHE A 547 1.35 -4.85 26.13
CA PHE A 547 0.54 -3.80 26.77
C PHE A 547 -0.01 -4.26 28.12
N LEU A 548 -0.62 -5.45 28.19
CA LEU A 548 -1.14 -6.02 29.44
C LEU A 548 -0.05 -6.20 30.49
N ARG A 549 1.14 -6.67 30.08
CA ARG A 549 2.31 -6.81 30.97
C ARG A 549 2.79 -5.46 31.50
N ARG A 550 2.90 -4.45 30.63
CA ARG A 550 3.32 -3.08 31.03
C ARG A 550 2.35 -2.46 32.03
N GLN A 551 1.05 -2.71 31.85
CA GLN A 551 -0.01 -2.24 32.74
C GLN A 551 -0.19 -3.13 34.00
N LYS A 552 0.63 -4.18 34.17
CA LYS A 552 0.58 -5.12 35.31
C LYS A 552 -0.81 -5.74 35.53
N VAL A 553 -1.50 -6.06 34.44
CA VAL A 553 -2.83 -6.66 34.48
C VAL A 553 -2.76 -8.10 35.06
N PRO A 554 -3.74 -8.56 35.86
CA PRO A 554 -3.75 -9.91 36.40
C PRO A 554 -3.64 -11.03 35.33
N LEU A 555 -2.95 -12.13 35.66
CA LEU A 555 -2.73 -13.27 34.76
C LEU A 555 -4.03 -13.91 34.23
N ALA A 556 -5.12 -13.86 35.01
CA ALA A 556 -6.42 -14.35 34.56
C ALA A 556 -6.91 -13.62 33.28
N ILE A 557 -6.66 -12.31 33.18
CA ILE A 557 -7.03 -11.53 31.99
C ILE A 557 -6.07 -11.83 30.83
N HIS A 558 -4.79 -12.08 31.09
CA HIS A 558 -3.86 -12.53 30.05
C HIS A 558 -4.32 -13.82 29.37
N HIS A 559 -4.77 -14.80 30.16
CA HIS A 559 -5.32 -16.05 29.64
C HIS A 559 -6.60 -15.83 28.84
N ARG A 560 -7.55 -15.03 29.36
CA ARG A 560 -8.80 -14.68 28.64
C ARG A 560 -8.51 -14.02 27.30
N VAL A 561 -7.62 -13.02 27.29
CA VAL A 561 -7.21 -12.33 26.06
C VAL A 561 -6.54 -13.30 25.09
N LYS A 562 -5.66 -14.20 25.57
CA LYS A 562 -5.04 -15.21 24.71
C LYS A 562 -6.08 -16.15 24.08
N SER A 563 -7.00 -16.69 24.88
CA SER A 563 -8.08 -17.56 24.39
C SER A 563 -8.99 -16.85 23.37
N PHE A 564 -9.30 -15.57 23.60
CA PHE A 564 -10.02 -14.75 22.63
C PHE A 564 -9.24 -14.57 21.32
N LEU A 565 -7.94 -14.28 21.40
CA LEU A 565 -7.09 -14.12 20.23
C LEU A 565 -6.99 -15.42 19.42
N ASP A 566 -6.83 -16.57 20.09
CA ASP A 566 -6.80 -17.88 19.43
C ASP A 566 -8.12 -18.17 18.69
N TYR A 567 -9.26 -17.84 19.31
CA TYR A 567 -10.57 -17.91 18.66
C TYR A 567 -10.66 -16.98 17.45
N TRP A 568 -10.30 -15.70 17.60
CA TRP A 568 -10.37 -14.70 16.53
C TRP A 568 -9.51 -15.08 15.31
N TRP A 569 -8.33 -15.67 15.54
CA TRP A 569 -7.50 -16.23 14.47
C TRP A 569 -8.21 -17.39 13.75
N SER A 570 -8.81 -18.32 14.50
CA SER A 570 -9.49 -19.47 13.91
C SER A 570 -10.72 -19.10 13.08
N SER A 571 -11.48 -18.07 13.48
CA SER A 571 -12.72 -17.68 12.81
C SER A 571 -12.50 -16.71 11.65
N HIS A 572 -11.71 -15.65 11.85
CA HIS A 572 -11.57 -14.55 10.88
C HIS A 572 -10.14 -14.30 10.42
N ARG A 573 -9.18 -15.17 10.76
CA ARG A 573 -7.75 -14.96 10.45
C ARG A 573 -7.23 -13.61 10.96
N GLY A 574 -7.75 -13.16 12.10
CA GLY A 574 -7.39 -11.87 12.71
C GLY A 574 -7.93 -10.65 11.97
N ALA A 575 -8.86 -10.82 11.03
CA ALA A 575 -9.42 -9.72 10.26
C ALA A 575 -10.67 -9.12 10.91
N VAL A 576 -10.89 -7.83 10.65
CA VAL A 576 -12.09 -7.09 11.05
C VAL A 576 -13.00 -6.96 9.83
N ILE A 577 -14.22 -7.53 9.91
CA ILE A 577 -15.16 -7.58 8.78
C ILE A 577 -15.45 -6.17 8.23
N ARG A 578 -15.65 -5.19 9.13
CA ARG A 578 -15.94 -3.80 8.75
C ARG A 578 -14.84 -3.20 7.88
N GLU A 579 -13.58 -3.48 8.19
CA GLU A 579 -12.42 -2.98 7.44
C GLU A 579 -12.28 -3.69 6.10
N LEU A 580 -12.43 -5.03 6.07
CA LEU A 580 -12.38 -5.80 4.83
C LEU A 580 -13.45 -5.40 3.81
N LEU A 581 -14.65 -5.07 4.29
CA LEU A 581 -15.77 -4.66 3.44
C LEU A 581 -15.76 -3.16 3.08
N ALA A 582 -14.87 -2.36 3.70
CA ALA A 582 -14.80 -0.91 3.46
C ALA A 582 -14.34 -0.58 2.03
N ASP A 583 -13.46 -1.41 1.47
CA ASP A 583 -12.90 -1.25 0.12
C ASP A 583 -13.92 -1.58 -0.99
N LEU A 584 -15.03 -2.24 -0.65
CA LEU A 584 -16.08 -2.62 -1.59
C LEU A 584 -17.09 -1.49 -1.83
N PRO A 585 -17.69 -1.37 -3.03
CA PRO A 585 -18.77 -0.42 -3.31
C PRO A 585 -19.99 -0.66 -2.42
N ARG A 586 -20.78 0.39 -2.15
CA ARG A 586 -21.94 0.32 -1.25
C ARG A 586 -22.92 -0.80 -1.62
N SER A 587 -23.24 -0.96 -2.91
CA SER A 587 -24.17 -2.00 -3.40
C SER A 587 -23.72 -3.41 -3.01
N MET A 588 -22.48 -3.77 -3.37
CA MET A 588 -21.89 -5.07 -3.07
C MET A 588 -21.67 -5.27 -1.57
N ARG A 589 -21.28 -4.22 -0.85
CA ARG A 589 -21.13 -4.24 0.61
C ARG A 589 -22.45 -4.58 1.30
N LEU A 590 -23.54 -3.93 0.89
CA LEU A 590 -24.88 -4.19 1.43
C LEU A 590 -25.35 -5.61 1.09
N GLU A 591 -25.10 -6.08 -0.13
CA GLU A 591 -25.44 -7.44 -0.54
C GLU A 591 -24.71 -8.50 0.30
N LEU A 592 -23.39 -8.34 0.51
CA LEU A 592 -22.60 -9.24 1.35
C LEU A 592 -23.06 -9.19 2.80
N ARG A 593 -23.32 -8.01 3.35
CA ARG A 593 -23.84 -7.89 4.73
C ARG A 593 -25.22 -8.50 4.87
N ARG A 594 -26.10 -8.35 3.88
CA ARG A 594 -27.41 -9.01 3.84
C ARG A 594 -27.23 -10.53 3.91
N SER A 595 -26.31 -11.09 3.11
CA SER A 595 -25.97 -12.51 3.13
C SER A 595 -25.45 -13.00 4.49
N ILE A 596 -24.57 -12.21 5.14
CA ILE A 596 -24.07 -12.51 6.49
C ILE A 596 -25.21 -12.46 7.53
N CYS A 597 -26.11 -11.47 7.42
CA CYS A 597 -27.23 -11.27 8.34
C CYS A 597 -28.43 -12.18 8.06
N MET A 598 -28.39 -13.07 7.07
CA MET A 598 -29.54 -13.90 6.67
C MET A 598 -30.25 -14.62 7.82
N PRO A 599 -29.56 -15.22 8.81
CA PRO A 599 -30.25 -15.85 9.94
C PRO A 599 -31.14 -14.87 10.73
N VAL A 600 -30.70 -13.62 10.87
CA VAL A 600 -31.47 -12.57 11.56
C VAL A 600 -32.62 -12.08 10.72
N LEU A 601 -32.39 -11.88 9.42
CA LEU A 601 -33.44 -11.45 8.49
C LEU A 601 -34.56 -12.48 8.39
N GLN A 602 -34.24 -13.77 8.44
CA GLN A 602 -35.22 -14.86 8.52
C GLN A 602 -36.07 -14.77 9.80
N THR A 603 -35.47 -14.45 10.94
CA THR A 603 -36.20 -14.25 12.20
C THR A 603 -37.11 -13.03 12.14
N LEU A 604 -36.65 -11.91 11.58
CA LEU A 604 -37.47 -10.71 11.40
C LEU A 604 -38.64 -10.94 10.43
N ALA A 605 -38.47 -11.83 9.45
CA ALA A 605 -39.55 -12.21 8.53
C ALA A 605 -40.70 -12.97 9.22
N LEU A 606 -40.52 -13.46 10.46
CA LEU A 606 -41.57 -14.11 11.25
C LEU A 606 -42.49 -13.11 11.97
N LEU A 607 -42.16 -11.81 11.98
CA LEU A 607 -42.98 -10.77 12.60
C LEU A 607 -44.29 -10.57 11.82
N GLN A 608 -45.41 -10.48 12.54
CA GLN A 608 -46.71 -10.30 11.86
C GLN A 608 -46.84 -8.87 11.33
N GLY A 609 -47.34 -8.72 10.11
CA GLY A 609 -47.54 -7.41 9.48
C GLY A 609 -46.27 -6.76 8.90
N VAL A 610 -45.12 -7.42 8.97
CA VAL A 610 -43.84 -6.85 8.47
C VAL A 610 -43.74 -6.81 6.94
N HIS A 611 -44.51 -7.61 6.20
CA HIS A 611 -44.35 -7.78 4.75
C HIS A 611 -44.32 -6.49 3.93
N SER A 612 -45.12 -5.47 4.31
CA SER A 612 -45.19 -4.20 3.59
C SER A 612 -43.98 -3.28 3.82
N VAL A 613 -43.27 -3.48 4.94
CA VAL A 613 -42.16 -2.62 5.39
C VAL A 613 -40.83 -3.37 5.51
N ARG A 614 -40.84 -4.67 5.18
CA ARG A 614 -39.74 -5.61 5.35
C ARG A 614 -38.45 -5.10 4.72
N ASP A 615 -38.48 -4.73 3.44
CA ASP A 615 -37.27 -4.35 2.71
C ASP A 615 -36.57 -3.13 3.35
N LYS A 616 -37.35 -2.13 3.78
CA LYS A 616 -36.82 -0.92 4.45
C LYS A 616 -36.27 -1.24 5.84
N LEU A 617 -36.93 -2.14 6.57
CA LEU A 617 -36.49 -2.60 7.88
C LEU A 617 -35.18 -3.39 7.79
N GLU A 618 -35.10 -4.32 6.85
CA GLU A 618 -33.89 -5.11 6.57
C GLU A 618 -32.74 -4.21 6.12
N GLU A 619 -32.99 -3.21 5.27
CA GLU A 619 -31.96 -2.27 4.80
C GLU A 619 -31.32 -1.51 5.96
N ILE A 620 -32.12 -0.98 6.90
CA ILE A 620 -31.60 -0.24 8.06
C ILE A 620 -30.78 -1.12 8.99
N LEU A 621 -31.23 -2.36 9.23
CA LEU A 621 -30.49 -3.31 10.04
C LEU A 621 -29.14 -3.64 9.38
N VAL A 622 -29.14 -3.93 8.09
CA VAL A 622 -27.94 -4.34 7.34
C VAL A 622 -26.93 -3.19 7.17
N GLU A 623 -27.41 -1.97 6.97
CA GLU A 623 -26.55 -0.78 6.82
C GLU A 623 -25.81 -0.46 8.13
N ASN A 624 -26.46 -0.70 9.27
CA ASN A 624 -25.92 -0.39 10.60
C ASN A 624 -25.44 -1.62 11.38
N ALA A 625 -25.34 -2.78 10.73
CA ALA A 625 -24.94 -4.04 11.34
C ALA A 625 -23.56 -3.96 12.01
N GLU A 626 -23.52 -4.20 13.33
CA GLU A 626 -22.29 -4.30 14.12
C GLU A 626 -22.04 -5.74 14.56
N PHE A 627 -20.95 -6.34 14.07
CA PHE A 627 -20.58 -7.72 14.38
C PHE A 627 -19.58 -7.75 15.54
N ILE A 628 -19.94 -8.43 16.64
CA ILE A 628 -19.11 -8.58 17.83
C ILE A 628 -18.77 -10.06 18.02
N LEU A 629 -17.49 -10.35 18.25
CA LEU A 629 -17.01 -11.70 18.55
C LEU A 629 -16.84 -11.85 20.06
N TYR A 630 -17.35 -12.94 20.61
CA TYR A 630 -17.09 -13.35 21.98
C TYR A 630 -16.35 -14.69 21.97
N GLY A 631 -15.27 -14.78 22.76
CA GLY A 631 -14.55 -16.04 22.97
C GLY A 631 -15.33 -16.99 23.88
N GLN A 632 -14.91 -18.25 23.94
CA GLN A 632 -15.50 -19.22 24.86
C GLN A 632 -15.36 -18.76 26.33
N GLY A 633 -16.45 -18.86 27.09
CA GLY A 633 -16.52 -18.49 28.50
C GLY A 633 -16.64 -16.99 28.77
N GLU A 634 -16.66 -16.15 27.73
CA GLU A 634 -16.81 -14.71 27.88
C GLU A 634 -18.26 -14.32 28.20
N THR A 635 -18.43 -13.33 29.06
CA THR A 635 -19.74 -12.78 29.41
C THR A 635 -20.10 -11.66 28.43
N VAL A 636 -21.30 -11.75 27.83
CA VAL A 636 -21.84 -10.70 26.96
C VAL A 636 -22.36 -9.54 27.81
N TYR A 637 -23.21 -9.82 28.78
CA TYR A 637 -23.63 -8.89 29.83
C TYR A 637 -24.08 -9.65 31.09
N ARG A 638 -24.03 -8.99 32.24
CA ARG A 638 -24.47 -9.50 33.54
C ARG A 638 -25.83 -8.91 33.93
N HIS A 639 -26.49 -9.60 34.85
CA HIS A 639 -27.68 -9.06 35.50
C HIS A 639 -27.34 -7.72 36.18
N GLY A 640 -28.13 -6.69 35.91
CA GLY A 640 -27.93 -5.32 36.39
C GLY A 640 -27.01 -4.45 35.53
N ASP A 641 -26.35 -4.99 34.51
CA ASP A 641 -25.53 -4.19 33.59
C ASP A 641 -26.41 -3.19 32.81
N TYR A 642 -25.84 -2.04 32.44
CA TYR A 642 -26.58 -1.04 31.68
C TYR A 642 -27.03 -1.57 30.32
N VAL A 643 -28.31 -1.36 30.01
CA VAL A 643 -28.91 -1.89 28.78
C VAL A 643 -28.52 -1.04 27.57
N THR A 644 -27.56 -1.52 26.79
CA THR A 644 -27.01 -0.84 25.61
C THR A 644 -27.82 -1.12 24.34
N GLY A 645 -28.40 -2.30 24.21
CA GLY A 645 -29.14 -2.73 23.02
C GLY A 645 -29.58 -4.19 23.09
N MET A 646 -29.97 -4.74 21.94
CA MET A 646 -30.28 -6.16 21.80
C MET A 646 -29.23 -6.87 20.94
N PHE A 647 -29.19 -8.19 21.05
CA PHE A 647 -28.22 -9.01 20.32
C PHE A 647 -28.95 -10.12 19.57
N PHE A 648 -28.47 -10.42 18.36
CA PHE A 648 -28.87 -11.59 17.59
C PHE A 648 -27.69 -12.54 17.41
N LEU A 649 -27.94 -13.84 17.52
CA LEU A 649 -26.93 -14.86 17.33
C LEU A 649 -26.78 -15.21 15.83
N LEU A 650 -25.59 -14.96 15.27
CA LEU A 650 -25.28 -15.34 13.88
C LEU A 650 -24.65 -16.73 13.79
N GLU A 651 -23.68 -17.00 14.65
CA GLU A 651 -22.93 -18.26 14.73
C GLU A 651 -22.45 -18.52 16.17
N GLY A 652 -22.33 -19.80 16.55
CA GLY A 652 -21.84 -20.22 17.87
C GLY A 652 -22.96 -20.56 18.87
N GLU A 653 -22.61 -20.65 20.16
CA GLU A 653 -23.52 -21.08 21.23
C GLU A 653 -23.49 -20.07 22.39
N VAL A 654 -24.66 -19.54 22.73
CA VAL A 654 -24.85 -18.58 23.83
C VAL A 654 -25.84 -19.13 24.84
N CYS A 655 -25.46 -19.02 26.11
CA CYS A 655 -26.30 -19.37 27.24
C CYS A 655 -26.87 -18.12 27.89
N VAL A 656 -28.19 -18.08 28.06
CA VAL A 656 -28.94 -17.03 28.73
C VAL A 656 -29.51 -17.60 30.02
N VAL A 657 -29.20 -16.96 31.15
CA VAL A 657 -29.66 -17.36 32.48
C VAL A 657 -30.49 -16.22 33.07
N LYS A 658 -31.81 -16.43 33.21
CA LYS A 658 -32.69 -15.48 33.89
C LYS A 658 -32.60 -15.69 35.40
N VAL A 659 -32.81 -14.65 36.21
CA VAL A 659 -32.77 -14.76 37.68
C VAL A 659 -33.80 -15.80 38.15
N GLY A 660 -33.32 -16.89 38.76
CA GLY A 660 -34.16 -17.99 39.25
C GLY A 660 -34.68 -18.96 38.16
N GLY A 661 -34.26 -18.82 36.90
CA GLY A 661 -34.64 -19.69 35.79
C GLY A 661 -33.53 -20.65 35.36
N PRO A 662 -33.86 -21.74 34.63
CA PRO A 662 -32.86 -22.64 34.07
C PRO A 662 -32.05 -21.95 32.94
N PRO A 663 -30.80 -22.38 32.68
CA PRO A 663 -30.03 -21.92 31.53
C PRO A 663 -30.74 -22.28 30.22
N SER A 664 -30.84 -21.32 29.31
CA SER A 664 -31.45 -21.49 27.99
C SER A 664 -30.46 -21.15 26.88
N GLU A 665 -30.39 -22.00 25.86
CA GLU A 665 -29.58 -21.74 24.67
C GLU A 665 -30.37 -20.96 23.61
N VAL A 666 -29.72 -20.01 22.96
CA VAL A 666 -30.31 -19.22 21.87
C VAL A 666 -30.03 -19.94 20.54
N PRO A 667 -31.05 -20.25 19.72
CA PRO A 667 -30.82 -20.86 18.40
C PRO A 667 -30.21 -19.84 17.44
N ARG A 668 -29.58 -20.33 16.37
CA ARG A 668 -29.08 -19.47 15.28
C ARG A 668 -30.19 -18.59 14.71
N GLY A 669 -29.93 -17.30 14.56
CA GLY A 669 -30.91 -16.27 14.20
C GLY A 669 -31.79 -15.77 15.35
N GLY A 670 -31.75 -16.44 16.51
CA GLY A 670 -32.46 -16.01 17.73
C GLY A 670 -31.86 -14.75 18.34
N PHE A 671 -32.61 -14.13 19.26
CA PHE A 671 -32.23 -12.86 19.89
C PHE A 671 -32.39 -12.88 21.41
N PHE A 672 -31.71 -11.95 22.08
CA PHE A 672 -31.76 -11.73 23.52
C PHE A 672 -31.46 -10.27 23.86
N GLY A 673 -31.56 -9.89 25.14
CA GLY A 673 -31.42 -8.49 25.57
C GLY A 673 -32.69 -7.67 25.40
N ILE A 674 -33.85 -8.33 25.51
CA ILE A 674 -35.19 -7.76 25.29
C ILE A 674 -35.49 -6.58 26.23
N ALA A 675 -34.78 -6.47 27.36
CA ALA A 675 -34.82 -5.30 28.25
C ALA A 675 -34.60 -3.97 27.50
N ALA A 676 -33.85 -3.99 26.37
CA ALA A 676 -33.63 -2.82 25.53
C ALA A 676 -34.91 -2.27 24.87
N LEU A 677 -35.88 -3.15 24.62
CA LEU A 677 -37.19 -2.76 24.08
C LEU A 677 -38.10 -2.22 25.18
N THR A 678 -38.10 -2.81 26.38
CA THR A 678 -39.10 -2.53 27.42
C THR A 678 -38.71 -1.37 28.34
N GLN A 679 -37.44 -1.23 28.69
CA GLN A 679 -36.97 -0.25 29.67
C GLN A 679 -36.65 1.12 29.07
N LYS A 680 -37.06 2.20 29.75
CA LYS A 680 -36.59 3.58 29.48
C LYS A 680 -35.11 3.74 29.87
N GLU A 681 -34.44 4.78 29.37
CA GLU A 681 -32.98 5.02 29.54
C GLU A 681 -32.46 5.02 30.99
N ARG A 682 -33.34 5.16 31.99
CA ARG A 682 -33.04 5.08 33.44
C ARG A 682 -33.66 3.84 34.12
N GLY A 683 -33.72 2.71 33.41
CA GLY A 683 -34.31 1.44 33.87
C GLY A 683 -33.39 0.56 34.70
N GLU A 684 -33.95 -0.52 35.25
CA GLU A 684 -33.28 -1.56 36.03
C GLU A 684 -32.47 -2.53 35.15
N GLY A 685 -31.39 -2.08 34.50
CA GLY A 685 -30.37 -2.94 33.85
C GLY A 685 -30.84 -4.14 33.00
N TYR A 686 -29.91 -5.01 32.59
CA TYR A 686 -30.28 -6.29 32.00
C TYR A 686 -30.84 -7.21 33.09
N THR A 687 -31.96 -7.88 32.80
CA THR A 687 -32.60 -8.82 33.75
C THR A 687 -31.97 -10.21 33.74
N GLU A 688 -31.08 -10.49 32.79
CA GLU A 688 -30.52 -11.80 32.50
C GLU A 688 -28.99 -11.75 32.55
N HIS A 689 -28.35 -12.89 32.81
CA HIS A 689 -26.92 -13.06 32.61
C HIS A 689 -26.69 -13.85 31.33
N VAL A 690 -25.80 -13.38 30.46
CA VAL A 690 -25.53 -14.01 29.17
C VAL A 690 -24.04 -14.27 28.99
N SER A 691 -23.70 -15.51 28.65
CA SER A 691 -22.32 -15.94 28.41
C SER A 691 -22.20 -16.80 27.16
N ALA A 692 -21.05 -16.73 26.51
CA ALA A 692 -20.71 -17.56 25.36
C ALA A 692 -20.22 -18.94 25.83
N ASN A 693 -21.00 -20.00 25.60
CA ASN A 693 -20.58 -21.37 25.93
C ASN A 693 -19.50 -21.87 24.95
N ARG A 694 -19.61 -21.44 23.69
CA ARG A 694 -18.57 -21.54 22.65
C ARG A 694 -18.38 -20.18 22.03
N GLY A 695 -17.23 -19.98 21.39
CA GLY A 695 -16.97 -18.72 20.70
C GLY A 695 -18.09 -18.42 19.71
N CYS A 696 -18.67 -17.23 19.80
CA CYS A 696 -19.87 -16.85 19.07
C CYS A 696 -19.72 -15.47 18.41
N ILE A 697 -20.52 -15.28 17.37
CA ILE A 697 -20.62 -14.03 16.62
C ILE A 697 -22.03 -13.50 16.81
N LEU A 698 -22.10 -12.28 17.34
CA LEU A 698 -23.34 -11.59 17.62
C LEU A 698 -23.48 -10.37 16.71
N LEU A 699 -24.70 -10.16 16.22
CA LEU A 699 -25.11 -8.88 15.67
C LEU A 699 -25.66 -8.03 16.80
N PHE A 700 -24.99 -6.91 17.10
CA PHE A 700 -25.46 -5.93 18.06
C PHE A 700 -26.35 -4.90 17.38
N VAL A 701 -27.51 -4.63 17.99
CA VAL A 701 -28.45 -3.60 17.55
C VAL A 701 -28.66 -2.61 18.69
N SER A 702 -28.17 -1.40 18.50
CA SER A 702 -28.22 -0.35 19.53
C SER A 702 -29.65 0.17 19.74
N ARG A 703 -29.89 0.82 20.88
CA ARG A 703 -31.19 1.50 21.14
C ARG A 703 -31.55 2.52 20.06
N GLU A 704 -30.58 3.27 19.55
CA GLU A 704 -30.79 4.25 18.47
C GLU A 704 -31.26 3.56 17.17
N GLN A 705 -30.67 2.42 16.84
CA GLN A 705 -31.07 1.62 15.68
C GLN A 705 -32.47 1.04 15.87
N LEU A 706 -32.80 0.55 17.07
CA LEU A 706 -34.15 0.06 17.38
C LEU A 706 -35.19 1.17 17.24
N GLN A 707 -34.90 2.39 17.70
CA GLN A 707 -35.78 3.54 17.53
C GLN A 707 -35.98 3.90 16.05
N ALA A 708 -34.91 3.86 15.25
CA ALA A 708 -35.00 4.07 13.80
C ALA A 708 -35.86 2.99 13.11
N MET A 709 -35.75 1.74 13.56
CA MET A 709 -36.58 0.64 13.08
C MET A 709 -38.05 0.79 13.52
N GLU A 710 -38.31 1.22 14.76
CA GLU A 710 -39.65 1.50 15.29
C GLU A 710 -40.35 2.65 14.54
N ALA A 711 -39.61 3.67 14.11
CA ALA A 711 -40.15 4.77 13.32
C ALA A 711 -40.77 4.29 11.99
N ILE A 712 -40.27 3.18 11.45
CA ILE A 712 -40.72 2.58 10.19
C ILE A 712 -41.76 1.49 10.42
N PHE A 713 -41.58 0.69 11.48
CA PHE A 713 -42.52 -0.34 11.90
C PHE A 713 -42.93 -0.12 13.36
N PRO A 714 -43.98 0.68 13.64
CA PRO A 714 -44.38 1.02 15.01
C PRO A 714 -44.75 -0.17 15.90
N ALA A 715 -45.13 -1.30 15.31
CA ALA A 715 -45.44 -2.54 16.02
C ALA A 715 -44.19 -3.42 16.32
N LEU A 716 -42.97 -2.95 16.01
CA LEU A 716 -41.73 -3.74 16.16
C LEU A 716 -41.55 -4.29 17.57
N LYS A 717 -41.70 -3.44 18.58
CA LYS A 717 -41.52 -3.81 19.99
C LYS A 717 -42.52 -4.87 20.44
N THR A 718 -43.80 -4.67 20.13
CA THR A 718 -44.86 -5.61 20.52
C THR A 718 -44.70 -6.96 19.82
N GLU A 719 -44.34 -6.94 18.54
CA GLU A 719 -44.17 -8.16 17.75
C GLU A 719 -42.90 -8.93 18.13
N LEU A 720 -41.78 -8.27 18.43
CA LEU A 720 -40.58 -8.95 18.93
C LEU A 720 -40.81 -9.61 20.29
N LEU A 721 -41.56 -8.95 21.18
CA LEU A 721 -41.98 -9.54 22.46
C LEU A 721 -42.89 -10.75 22.26
N ALA A 722 -43.86 -10.65 21.35
CA ALA A 722 -44.75 -11.77 21.02
C ALA A 722 -43.98 -12.93 20.36
N LEU A 723 -43.01 -12.64 19.52
CA LEU A 723 -42.16 -13.63 18.85
C LEU A 723 -41.29 -14.38 19.87
N ASP A 724 -40.69 -13.69 20.84
CA ASP A 724 -39.93 -14.32 21.92
C ASP A 724 -40.79 -15.32 22.72
N GLN A 725 -42.01 -14.91 23.09
CA GLN A 725 -42.96 -15.79 23.78
C GLN A 725 -43.34 -17.01 22.94
N ARG A 726 -43.57 -16.85 21.63
CA ARG A 726 -43.87 -17.96 20.71
C ARG A 726 -42.70 -18.94 20.60
N LEU A 727 -41.48 -18.42 20.49
CA LEU A 727 -40.26 -19.25 20.42
C LEU A 727 -40.02 -20.01 21.73
N LEU A 728 -40.27 -19.38 22.88
CA LEU A 728 -40.16 -20.03 24.19
C LEU A 728 -41.21 -21.14 24.36
N ASN A 729 -42.47 -20.88 23.99
CA ASN A 729 -43.55 -21.85 24.07
C ASN A 729 -43.32 -23.06 23.16
N ASN A 730 -42.79 -22.84 21.95
CA ASN A 730 -42.46 -23.93 21.02
C ASN A 730 -41.31 -24.81 21.52
N LYS A 731 -40.31 -24.22 22.22
CA LYS A 731 -39.26 -25.01 22.89
C LYS A 731 -39.82 -25.87 24.02
N LEU A 732 -40.73 -25.32 24.84
CA LEU A 732 -41.39 -26.06 25.91
C LEU A 732 -42.29 -27.20 25.36
N ALA A 733 -42.95 -26.98 24.21
CA ALA A 733 -43.72 -28.00 23.53
C ALA A 733 -42.84 -29.14 22.96
N GLY A 734 -41.67 -28.82 22.38
CA GLY A 734 -40.71 -29.82 21.89
C GLY A 734 -40.07 -30.67 23.00
N LEU A 735 -39.78 -30.07 24.16
CA LEU A 735 -39.31 -30.80 25.35
C LEU A 735 -40.38 -31.76 25.92
N ASN A 736 -41.66 -31.36 25.86
CA ASN A 736 -42.77 -32.22 26.29
C ASN A 736 -43.03 -33.37 25.32
N VAL A 737 -42.75 -33.24 24.03
CA VAL A 737 -42.88 -34.35 23.05
C VAL A 737 -41.75 -35.38 23.21
N ASN A 738 -40.52 -34.92 23.49
CA ASN A 738 -39.38 -35.83 23.72
C ASN A 738 -39.52 -36.66 25.01
N ASN A 739 -40.25 -36.16 26.01
CA ASN A 739 -40.55 -36.92 27.23
C ASN A 739 -41.62 -38.02 27.04
N TYR A 740 -42.24 -38.14 25.87
CA TYR A 740 -43.22 -39.20 25.55
C TYR A 740 -42.73 -40.21 24.48
N GLN A 741 -41.47 -40.12 24.03
CA GLN A 741 -40.88 -41.08 23.08
C GLN A 741 -39.68 -41.87 23.63
N GLU A 742 -39.41 -41.81 24.92
CA GLU A 742 -38.37 -42.62 25.58
C GLU A 742 -38.92 -43.93 26.19
N VAL A 743 -39.81 -44.63 25.48
CA VAL A 743 -40.07 -46.07 25.70
C VAL A 743 -40.49 -46.70 24.37
N ASP A 744 -39.57 -46.85 23.41
CA ASP A 744 -39.36 -48.13 22.70
C ASP A 744 -38.26 -48.00 21.61
N ASN A 745 -37.58 -49.12 21.40
CA ASN A 745 -36.65 -49.44 20.31
C ASN A 745 -35.20 -48.94 20.37
N GLN A 746 -34.35 -49.89 20.80
CA GLN A 746 -33.05 -50.19 20.21
C GLN A 746 -33.12 -50.15 18.67
N ILE A 747 -32.25 -49.39 18.01
CA ILE A 747 -31.60 -49.70 16.73
C ILE A 747 -30.42 -48.74 16.57
N GLU A 748 -29.23 -49.31 16.36
CA GLU A 748 -27.96 -48.62 16.06
C GLU A 748 -28.03 -47.79 14.77
N VAL A 749 -27.48 -46.56 14.80
CA VAL A 749 -27.09 -45.78 13.61
C VAL A 749 -25.79 -45.01 13.93
N PRO A 750 -24.80 -44.93 13.00
CA PRO A 750 -23.39 -44.83 13.36
C PRO A 750 -22.88 -43.39 13.56
N SER A 751 -21.88 -43.30 14.43
CA SER A 751 -21.07 -42.12 14.73
C SER A 751 -20.33 -41.61 13.48
N ARG A 752 -20.67 -40.43 12.98
CA ARG A 752 -19.87 -39.72 11.96
C ARG A 752 -18.82 -38.84 12.64
N VAL A 753 -17.61 -39.41 12.71
CA VAL A 753 -16.27 -38.83 12.58
C VAL A 753 -16.15 -37.31 12.78
N PHE A 754 -15.68 -36.92 13.97
CA PHE A 754 -14.99 -35.66 14.21
C PHE A 754 -13.56 -35.76 13.64
N TYR A 755 -13.20 -34.89 12.70
CA TYR A 755 -11.79 -34.63 12.37
C TYR A 755 -11.24 -33.62 13.38
N THR A 756 -10.57 -34.11 14.41
CA THR A 756 -9.59 -33.34 15.17
C THR A 756 -8.35 -33.15 14.30
N ARG A 757 -8.13 -31.93 13.81
CA ARG A 757 -6.93 -31.57 13.05
C ARG A 757 -5.79 -31.28 14.03
N SER A 758 -5.14 -32.34 14.50
CA SER A 758 -3.89 -32.28 15.28
C SER A 758 -2.93 -33.39 14.82
N SER A 759 -2.50 -33.32 13.55
CA SER A 759 -1.40 -34.13 13.00
C SER A 759 -1.15 -33.75 11.54
N LEU A 760 -0.46 -32.63 11.32
CA LEU A 760 0.20 -32.30 10.05
C LEU A 760 1.32 -31.28 10.35
N GLU A 761 2.20 -31.67 11.27
CA GLU A 761 3.54 -31.13 11.46
C GLU A 761 4.51 -32.31 11.46
N ALA A 762 4.64 -32.94 10.31
CA ALA A 762 5.77 -33.80 9.92
C ALA A 762 5.66 -33.99 8.40
N GLU A 763 6.73 -33.64 7.69
CA GLU A 763 6.86 -33.56 6.22
C GLU A 763 6.26 -32.31 5.55
N ILE A 764 7.01 -31.20 5.62
CA ILE A 764 7.61 -30.45 4.49
C ILE A 764 8.72 -29.56 5.06
#